data_AF-A0A7C9TCN5-F1
#
_entry.id   AF-A0A7C9TCN5-F1
#
_cell.length_a   1.000
_cell.length_b   1.000
_cell.length_c   1.000
_cell.angle_alpha   90.00
_cell.angle_beta   90.00
_cell.angle_gamma   90.00
#
_symmetry.space_group_name_H-M   'P 1'
#
loop_
_entity.id
_entity.type
_entity.pdbx_description
1 polymer ?
#
loop_
_entity_poly.entity_id
_entity_poly.type
_entity_poly.pdbx_seq_one_letter_code
_entity_poly.pdbx_strand_id
1 'polypeptide(L)'
;MNRNCYRLIFNTTSGMMVPVAETARRSGKSGQAKAVSGSALAGVLLAGVVATGVAQAELPVASVNFTGQGSTANYQASGTQAYVNQVGNKAIVNFQSFNVSAGHDVQFRQVGSLATQNLVQGANFAVLARIHDQNPSVIAGSISQAAGQHANLTMVSTNGFAFMGGSQVNLNSFTASTLDIKDIYFLNSFLGDTLNPQFEKDFEGGVGHGFIKVLEGAQITAGSQGRVMLIAPTVVNKGRVTAPDGQVIVAAGTKVYLRSAAGEDDNVRGLLVEVDSPAGLADFNTANSDVKDGVLDGQTVSLTNAAEDKLGHVTNLGELTTPRGNVTMVGFAVNQRGIARATTSVIANGSVYLMAKDTQSVTQGLISTTQVGSSRAGRVMLGENSLTEVLPDVTDATTGLDGTTGKGLPKMSQVKVLGRGIRMASGAVIEAPAAEVEFLAVDHPDDPFVLRAGRVASDTARIHIAGGARISVAGLENVSVSAARNSVEVELRGDELKDSPVNQQGTLRGEKVYVDINRALVNSDAGKSTLIARDSLESYQAKLERGVAERSTAGGHVRLVSEGETILESGTQFDLSGGSVRYTAANVKSTLLTTGGKLVDIADADAETRYDGIATRFVKDYGRWNVKEVIDLGQSYRYDPGYVEGKDAGSLSVIGMKAVVMQANIQGRTTVGELQREAGTTPAGASLAIGRLVEGTSGKDYKQNQRVVFERTGVTLPVDFKFGDALSQDLKDTLVLNSELMGKDKVAQLDVFSNYAAEVRDALRAPAGGRVAITAEGVAVKADIQADAGTIALNANRNVFHGNPQSLDVTVDDGVSLSAKGNWVNDLPAAPGQTRNAVHIDGGSITLSTTQGNVVLGQHSLVDVDGRARIKPDGKIKNGNGGNVTLDASGAVHLGGEVRGYAPGKGGTYTLKSQKIAIGGAPQGDALSLDAEFFERGGFANFSLTGSNGIDIADGTTLRPSVISRELLAGFVLQPTGSDMAAFSRLVKQDDRVRQAANVNFTAATGATIRLGENASILADDKAKIGFSAKTRVELLGKVQARGGSITANAGDSQFDASAAVWLGSNAVLDVAGAARTYKDARGLTQGEVLNGGSVTLGGVGAYVVTEAGSRIDVSGA
;
A
#
# COMPACT_ATOMS: atom_id res chain seq x y z
N MET A 1 52.26 22.99 -7.16
CA MET A 1 51.69 24.17 -6.50
C MET A 1 50.36 24.66 -7.10
N ASN A 2 49.79 24.06 -8.17
CA ASN A 2 48.47 24.44 -8.70
C ASN A 2 47.53 23.21 -8.81
N ARG A 3 47.13 22.59 -7.69
CA ARG A 3 46.26 21.39 -7.74
C ARG A 3 44.76 21.66 -7.52
N ASN A 4 44.34 22.92 -7.40
CA ASN A 4 42.93 23.31 -7.16
C ASN A 4 42.52 24.62 -7.86
N CYS A 5 43.09 24.95 -9.02
CA CYS A 5 42.71 26.16 -9.78
C CYS A 5 41.98 25.76 -11.07
N TYR A 6 40.72 26.17 -11.17
CA TYR A 6 39.83 25.89 -12.30
C TYR A 6 39.33 27.20 -12.87
N ARG A 7 39.15 27.28 -14.19
CA ARG A 7 38.43 28.38 -14.82
C ARG A 7 37.08 27.90 -15.31
N LEU A 8 36.05 28.73 -15.18
CA LEU A 8 34.73 28.44 -15.71
C LEU A 8 34.68 28.83 -17.19
N ILE A 9 34.23 27.91 -18.04
CA ILE A 9 34.02 28.14 -19.48
C ILE A 9 32.56 27.84 -19.79
N PHE A 10 31.89 28.74 -20.51
CA PHE A 10 30.52 28.53 -20.96
C PHE A 10 30.49 27.42 -22.03
N ASN A 11 29.78 26.33 -21.77
CA ASN A 11 29.58 25.24 -22.72
C ASN A 11 28.23 25.45 -23.42
N THR A 12 28.28 25.68 -24.73
CA THR A 12 27.11 25.99 -25.56
C THR A 12 26.18 24.79 -25.78
N THR A 13 26.68 23.57 -25.61
CA THR A 13 25.89 22.34 -25.76
C THR A 13 25.08 22.04 -24.50
N SER A 14 25.61 22.40 -23.32
CA SER A 14 24.92 22.20 -22.03
C SER A 14 24.30 23.48 -21.45
N GLY A 15 24.47 24.63 -22.11
CA GLY A 15 23.86 25.90 -21.71
C GLY A 15 24.34 26.48 -20.37
N MET A 16 25.46 26.01 -19.83
CA MET A 16 25.94 26.41 -18.49
C MET A 16 27.47 26.53 -18.41
N MET A 17 27.95 27.19 -17.35
CA MET A 17 29.38 27.35 -17.06
C MET A 17 29.96 26.06 -16.46
N VAL A 18 31.02 25.52 -17.06
CA VAL A 18 31.65 24.27 -16.62
C VAL A 18 33.09 24.56 -16.18
N PRO A 19 33.54 24.05 -15.01
CA PRO A 19 34.91 24.21 -14.54
C PRO A 19 35.87 23.32 -15.33
N VAL A 20 36.93 23.92 -15.87
CA VAL A 20 37.98 23.23 -16.63
C VAL A 20 39.34 23.56 -16.01
N ALA A 21 40.26 22.59 -16.04
CA ALA A 21 41.64 22.80 -15.60
C ALA A 21 42.30 23.93 -16.40
N GLU A 22 43.04 24.80 -15.71
CA GLU A 22 43.65 26.02 -16.28
C GLU A 22 44.65 25.73 -17.42
N THR A 23 45.15 24.50 -17.51
CA THR A 23 46.13 24.05 -18.51
C THR A 23 45.52 23.60 -19.85
N ALA A 24 44.19 23.61 -20.01
CA ALA A 24 43.54 23.23 -21.26
C ALA A 24 43.80 24.27 -22.37
N ARG A 25 44.65 23.91 -23.35
CA ARG A 25 45.03 24.77 -24.48
C ARG A 25 43.92 24.88 -25.52
N ARG A 26 43.69 26.13 -25.97
CA ARG A 26 42.70 26.54 -26.96
C ARG A 26 43.14 26.14 -28.37
N SER A 27 42.30 25.39 -29.10
CA SER A 27 42.36 25.34 -30.56
C SER A 27 41.65 26.60 -31.11
N GLY A 28 42.40 27.44 -31.81
CA GLY A 28 41.94 28.73 -32.34
C GLY A 28 41.34 28.62 -33.75
N LYS A 29 40.29 29.43 -33.99
CA LYS A 29 39.63 29.65 -35.28
C LYS A 29 40.46 30.51 -36.23
N SER A 30 40.42 30.20 -37.52
CA SER A 30 40.38 31.13 -38.67
C SER A 30 39.73 30.37 -39.83
N GLY A 31 38.83 30.88 -40.66
CA GLY A 31 38.53 32.27 -41.03
C GLY A 31 38.71 32.44 -42.55
N GLN A 32 37.62 32.21 -43.30
CA GLN A 32 37.26 32.74 -44.63
C GLN A 32 38.09 32.52 -45.92
N ALA A 33 37.32 32.23 -46.98
CA ALA A 33 37.36 32.77 -48.35
C ALA A 33 37.85 31.89 -49.53
N LYS A 34 36.87 31.57 -50.39
CA LYS A 34 36.80 31.58 -51.88
C LYS A 34 38.06 31.35 -52.75
N ALA A 35 37.85 30.44 -53.70
CA ALA A 35 38.01 30.55 -55.17
C ALA A 35 39.32 30.12 -55.88
N VAL A 36 39.14 29.06 -56.68
CA VAL A 36 39.52 28.88 -58.10
C VAL A 36 40.94 28.40 -58.48
N SER A 37 40.95 27.42 -59.39
CA SER A 37 42.01 26.96 -60.32
C SER A 37 43.23 26.26 -59.70
N GLY A 38 43.81 25.20 -60.27
CA GLY A 38 43.58 24.46 -61.49
C GLY A 38 44.80 23.54 -61.76
N SER A 39 44.53 22.43 -62.45
CA SER A 39 45.41 21.66 -63.38
C SER A 39 46.58 20.78 -62.90
N ALA A 40 46.54 19.56 -63.47
CA ALA A 40 47.62 18.72 -64.05
C ALA A 40 48.21 17.59 -63.17
N LEU A 41 47.85 16.31 -63.42
CA LEU A 41 48.37 15.32 -64.43
C LEU A 41 49.36 14.36 -63.71
N ALA A 42 49.45 13.03 -63.90
CA ALA A 42 48.90 12.01 -64.82
C ALA A 42 49.13 10.62 -64.16
N GLY A 43 48.24 9.62 -64.27
CA GLY A 43 48.24 8.54 -65.29
C GLY A 43 48.26 7.16 -64.56
N VAL A 44 47.70 6.02 -64.98
CA VAL A 44 47.08 5.52 -66.23
C VAL A 44 46.20 4.29 -65.87
N LEU A 45 44.88 4.38 -66.14
CA LEU A 45 44.02 3.43 -66.89
C LEU A 45 44.33 1.91 -66.93
N LEU A 46 43.36 1.10 -66.49
CA LEU A 46 42.88 -0.08 -67.24
C LEU A 46 41.44 -0.47 -66.84
N ALA A 47 40.67 -0.87 -67.84
CA ALA A 47 39.22 -0.86 -67.90
C ALA A 47 38.51 -2.04 -67.21
N GLY A 48 37.33 -1.75 -66.67
CA GLY A 48 36.31 -2.72 -66.27
C GLY A 48 34.99 -2.00 -66.03
N VAL A 49 34.21 -1.79 -67.10
CA VAL A 49 32.86 -1.21 -67.02
C VAL A 49 31.96 -2.27 -66.39
N VAL A 50 31.62 -2.09 -65.10
CA VAL A 50 30.37 -2.60 -64.54
C VAL A 50 29.55 -1.36 -64.23
N ALA A 51 28.42 -1.23 -64.91
CA ALA A 51 27.43 -0.20 -64.66
C ALA A 51 26.90 -0.36 -63.23
N THR A 52 27.45 0.40 -62.28
CA THR A 52 26.80 0.62 -60.98
C THR A 52 25.77 1.71 -61.21
N GLY A 53 24.50 1.31 -61.18
CA GLY A 53 23.38 2.26 -61.18
C GLY A 53 23.57 3.23 -60.03
N VAL A 54 23.36 4.51 -60.30
CA VAL A 54 23.35 5.55 -59.27
C VAL A 54 22.18 5.21 -58.34
N ALA A 55 22.47 4.87 -57.08
CA ALA A 55 21.46 4.68 -56.04
C ALA A 55 20.62 5.97 -55.96
N GLN A 56 19.39 5.92 -56.48
CA GLN A 56 18.43 7.02 -56.40
C GLN A 56 17.75 6.92 -55.03
N ALA A 57 17.71 8.03 -54.29
CA ALA A 57 17.00 8.08 -53.03
C ALA A 57 15.52 7.71 -53.23
N GLU A 58 15.05 6.73 -52.48
CA GLU A 58 13.70 6.18 -52.59
C GLU A 58 12.67 6.97 -51.75
N LEU A 59 11.51 7.23 -52.37
CA LEU A 59 10.24 7.63 -51.77
C LEU A 59 9.19 6.54 -52.09
N PRO A 60 8.04 6.49 -51.40
CA PRO A 60 7.03 5.47 -51.65
C PRO A 60 6.56 5.41 -53.10
N VAL A 61 6.22 4.22 -53.58
CA VAL A 61 5.68 4.00 -54.92
C VAL A 61 4.19 3.67 -54.79
N ALA A 62 3.33 4.57 -55.28
CA ALA A 62 1.89 4.35 -55.28
C ALA A 62 1.50 3.16 -56.18
N SER A 63 0.54 2.34 -55.72
CA SER A 63 -0.02 1.29 -56.57
C SER A 63 -0.79 1.88 -57.75
N VAL A 64 -0.94 1.10 -58.84
CA VAL A 64 -1.80 1.47 -59.97
C VAL A 64 -3.22 1.81 -59.48
N ASN A 65 -3.74 1.01 -58.54
CA ASN A 65 -4.99 1.28 -57.83
C ASN A 65 -4.70 1.93 -56.46
N PHE A 66 -4.22 3.17 -56.48
CA PHE A 66 -3.79 3.88 -55.27
C PHE A 66 -4.91 4.02 -54.24
N THR A 67 -6.14 4.37 -54.64
CA THR A 67 -7.26 4.55 -53.70
C THR A 67 -8.06 3.27 -53.53
N GLY A 68 -8.34 2.90 -52.28
CA GLY A 68 -9.28 1.84 -51.93
C GLY A 68 -10.75 2.24 -52.12
N GLN A 69 -11.66 1.28 -51.94
CA GLN A 69 -13.09 1.49 -52.11
C GLN A 69 -13.61 2.62 -51.19
N GLY A 70 -14.43 3.52 -51.73
CA GLY A 70 -15.04 4.62 -50.98
C GLY A 70 -14.07 5.73 -50.54
N SER A 71 -12.81 5.69 -50.98
CA SER A 71 -11.78 6.67 -50.61
C SER A 71 -11.49 7.65 -51.75
N THR A 72 -11.25 8.92 -51.42
CA THR A 72 -10.82 9.95 -52.38
C THR A 72 -9.47 10.51 -51.94
N ALA A 73 -8.38 10.05 -52.55
CA ALA A 73 -7.02 10.48 -52.23
C ALA A 73 -6.11 10.51 -53.47
N ASN A 74 -5.02 11.27 -53.40
CA ASN A 74 -3.95 11.21 -54.39
C ASN A 74 -2.56 11.14 -53.73
N TYR A 75 -1.57 10.71 -54.51
CA TYR A 75 -0.17 10.68 -54.14
C TYR A 75 0.63 11.55 -55.10
N GLN A 76 1.51 12.40 -54.56
CA GLN A 76 2.39 13.26 -55.34
C GLN A 76 3.78 13.30 -54.69
N ALA A 77 4.81 12.91 -55.42
CA ALA A 77 6.20 13.03 -55.00
C ALA A 77 6.91 14.16 -55.77
N SER A 78 7.67 15.00 -55.07
CA SER A 78 8.45 16.09 -55.64
C SER A 78 9.75 16.27 -54.87
N GLY A 79 10.89 16.00 -55.53
CA GLY A 79 12.20 16.07 -54.90
C GLY A 79 12.27 15.19 -53.66
N THR A 80 12.60 15.78 -52.51
CA THR A 80 12.74 15.06 -51.24
C THR A 80 11.43 14.88 -50.47
N GLN A 81 10.28 15.29 -51.04
CA GLN A 81 9.01 15.23 -50.31
C GLN A 81 7.89 14.58 -51.10
N ALA A 82 7.12 13.75 -50.41
CA ALA A 82 5.91 13.14 -50.91
C ALA A 82 4.69 13.56 -50.11
N TYR A 83 3.56 13.69 -50.79
CA TYR A 83 2.30 14.14 -50.25
C TYR A 83 1.21 13.11 -50.51
N VAL A 84 0.57 12.66 -49.44
CA VAL A 84 -0.67 11.88 -49.50
C VAL A 84 -1.80 12.82 -49.13
N ASN A 85 -2.54 13.32 -50.13
CA ASN A 85 -3.69 14.18 -49.89
C ASN A 85 -4.98 13.37 -49.97
N GLN A 86 -5.80 13.45 -48.93
CA GLN A 86 -7.14 12.85 -48.92
C GLN A 86 -8.24 13.90 -48.80
N VAL A 87 -9.42 13.58 -49.32
CA VAL A 87 -10.66 14.32 -49.09
C VAL A 87 -11.54 13.50 -48.15
N GLY A 88 -12.08 14.16 -47.12
CA GLY A 88 -12.86 13.51 -46.06
C GLY A 88 -12.00 12.93 -44.93
N ASN A 89 -12.66 12.31 -43.96
CA ASN A 89 -12.05 11.96 -42.66
C ASN A 89 -11.39 10.58 -42.64
N LYS A 90 -11.64 9.73 -43.64
CA LYS A 90 -11.07 8.38 -43.74
C LYS A 90 -10.66 8.10 -45.18
N ALA A 91 -9.48 7.54 -45.39
CA ALA A 91 -9.09 6.99 -46.69
C ALA A 91 -8.28 5.70 -46.53
N ILE A 92 -8.52 4.76 -47.43
CA ILE A 92 -7.70 3.58 -47.64
C ILE A 92 -6.85 3.85 -48.89
N VAL A 93 -5.54 3.70 -48.76
CA VAL A 93 -4.56 3.91 -49.84
C VAL A 93 -3.64 2.68 -49.98
N ASN A 94 -3.21 2.40 -51.21
CA ASN A 94 -2.38 1.26 -51.55
C ASN A 94 -1.06 1.72 -52.16
N PHE A 95 0.04 1.18 -51.64
CA PHE A 95 1.39 1.39 -52.15
C PHE A 95 1.96 0.08 -52.69
N GLN A 96 2.67 0.14 -53.80
CA GLN A 96 3.44 -0.98 -54.31
C GLN A 96 4.67 -1.21 -53.41
N SER A 97 5.33 -0.14 -52.98
CA SER A 97 6.40 -0.15 -51.99
C SER A 97 6.36 1.12 -51.14
N PHE A 98 6.86 1.02 -49.91
CA PHE A 98 6.92 2.16 -49.00
C PHE A 98 8.28 2.20 -48.29
N ASN A 99 9.26 2.75 -49.01
CA ASN A 99 10.56 3.12 -48.46
C ASN A 99 10.66 4.64 -48.35
N VAL A 100 11.38 5.13 -47.34
CA VAL A 100 11.63 6.57 -47.18
C VAL A 100 13.10 6.78 -46.86
N SER A 101 13.84 7.37 -47.78
CA SER A 101 15.29 7.58 -47.63
C SER A 101 15.63 8.66 -46.63
N ALA A 102 16.86 8.64 -46.12
CA ALA A 102 17.35 9.69 -45.23
C ALA A 102 17.20 11.08 -45.89
N GLY A 103 16.75 12.07 -45.13
CA GLY A 103 16.48 13.42 -45.62
C GLY A 103 15.20 13.59 -46.46
N HIS A 104 14.43 12.52 -46.67
CA HIS A 104 13.14 12.56 -47.37
C HIS A 104 11.98 12.55 -46.37
N ASP A 105 10.82 13.10 -46.77
CA ASP A 105 9.61 13.15 -45.93
C ASP A 105 8.35 12.72 -46.70
N VAL A 106 7.48 11.98 -46.03
CA VAL A 106 6.12 11.68 -46.50
C VAL A 106 5.12 12.37 -45.59
N GLN A 107 4.42 13.38 -46.12
CA GLN A 107 3.45 14.14 -45.35
C GLN A 107 2.00 13.75 -45.70
N PHE A 108 1.23 13.37 -44.68
CA PHE A 108 -0.19 13.07 -44.78
C PHE A 108 -1.04 14.33 -44.52
N ARG A 109 -2.06 14.54 -45.36
CA ARG A 109 -2.84 15.79 -45.38
C ARG A 109 -4.31 15.54 -45.70
N GLN A 110 -5.21 16.20 -44.99
CA GLN A 110 -6.60 16.36 -45.44
C GLN A 110 -6.75 17.68 -46.20
N VAL A 111 -7.27 17.60 -47.42
CA VAL A 111 -7.53 18.76 -48.29
C VAL A 111 -9.01 18.87 -48.61
N GLY A 112 -9.48 20.10 -48.86
CA GLY A 112 -10.88 20.34 -49.23
C GLY A 112 -11.24 19.79 -50.63
N SER A 113 -10.25 19.72 -51.53
CA SER A 113 -10.37 19.13 -52.86
C SER A 113 -8.99 18.72 -53.36
N LEU A 114 -8.90 17.62 -54.12
CA LEU A 114 -7.64 17.18 -54.73
C LEU A 114 -7.13 18.13 -55.82
N ALA A 115 -8.01 18.98 -56.37
CA ALA A 115 -7.66 19.95 -57.41
C ALA A 115 -6.97 21.20 -56.85
N THR A 116 -7.45 21.73 -55.73
CA THR A 116 -6.91 22.96 -55.10
C THR A 116 -5.94 22.67 -53.97
N GLN A 117 -6.02 21.48 -53.36
CA GLN A 117 -5.13 21.00 -52.29
C GLN A 117 -5.01 21.93 -51.07
N ASN A 118 -6.01 22.78 -50.84
CA ASN A 118 -6.06 23.62 -49.66
C ASN A 118 -6.26 22.75 -48.40
N LEU A 119 -5.36 22.91 -47.43
CA LEU A 119 -5.41 22.20 -46.14
C LEU A 119 -6.67 22.56 -45.37
N VAL A 120 -7.32 21.55 -44.81
CA VAL A 120 -8.41 21.73 -43.85
C VAL A 120 -7.81 21.98 -42.47
N GLN A 121 -7.89 23.20 -41.95
CA GLN A 121 -7.35 23.54 -40.63
C GLN A 121 -8.14 22.83 -39.51
N GLY A 122 -7.46 22.30 -38.49
CA GLY A 122 -8.07 21.55 -37.40
C GLY A 122 -8.58 20.16 -37.78
N ALA A 123 -8.27 19.69 -38.99
CA ALA A 123 -8.66 18.37 -39.49
C ALA A 123 -8.18 17.25 -38.55
N ASN A 124 -9.08 16.33 -38.20
CA ASN A 124 -8.74 15.07 -37.54
C ASN A 124 -9.21 13.92 -38.44
N PHE A 125 -8.26 13.18 -39.00
CA PHE A 125 -8.53 12.22 -40.06
C PHE A 125 -7.71 10.95 -39.91
N ALA A 126 -8.16 9.87 -40.53
CA ALA A 126 -7.52 8.56 -40.50
C ALA A 126 -7.14 8.08 -41.89
N VAL A 127 -5.98 7.43 -42.00
CA VAL A 127 -5.48 6.83 -43.24
C VAL A 127 -5.10 5.37 -42.96
N LEU A 128 -5.59 4.45 -43.78
CA LEU A 128 -5.11 3.07 -43.82
C LEU A 128 -4.25 2.90 -45.07
N ALA A 129 -2.93 2.72 -44.90
CA ALA A 129 -1.98 2.48 -45.98
C ALA A 129 -1.60 1.00 -46.03
N ARG A 130 -2.00 0.30 -47.11
CA ARG A 130 -1.61 -1.09 -47.38
C ARG A 130 -0.45 -1.15 -48.36
N ILE A 131 0.58 -1.91 -48.02
CA ILE A 131 1.85 -1.96 -48.75
C ILE A 131 2.04 -3.36 -49.34
N HIS A 132 2.03 -3.43 -50.68
CA HIS A 132 2.05 -4.66 -51.49
C HIS A 132 3.46 -5.16 -51.81
N ASP A 133 4.48 -4.65 -51.12
CA ASP A 133 5.88 -5.03 -51.34
C ASP A 133 6.17 -6.41 -50.73
N GLN A 134 6.99 -7.18 -51.44
CA GLN A 134 7.53 -8.46 -50.96
C GLN A 134 8.70 -8.27 -50.00
N ASN A 135 9.29 -7.08 -49.94
CA ASN A 135 10.33 -6.71 -48.99
C ASN A 135 9.74 -5.95 -47.79
N PRO A 136 10.40 -6.00 -46.62
CA PRO A 136 10.01 -5.15 -45.51
C PRO A 136 10.21 -3.67 -45.86
N SER A 137 9.32 -2.81 -45.37
CA SER A 137 9.39 -1.35 -45.56
C SER A 137 10.52 -0.76 -44.73
N VAL A 138 11.48 -0.09 -45.38
CA VAL A 138 12.64 0.54 -44.73
C VAL A 138 12.44 2.06 -44.66
N ILE A 139 12.33 2.59 -43.44
CA ILE A 139 12.06 4.00 -43.16
C ILE A 139 13.31 4.63 -42.52
N ALA A 140 14.09 5.37 -43.31
CA ALA A 140 15.25 6.15 -42.87
C ALA A 140 14.98 7.67 -42.81
N GLY A 141 13.93 8.15 -43.49
CA GLY A 141 13.49 9.54 -43.47
C GLY A 141 12.36 9.83 -42.49
N SER A 142 11.52 10.80 -42.84
CA SER A 142 10.43 11.30 -42.01
C SER A 142 9.05 10.92 -42.53
N ILE A 143 8.11 10.70 -41.61
CA ILE A 143 6.68 10.59 -41.87
C ILE A 143 5.99 11.63 -41.01
N SER A 144 5.26 12.56 -41.61
CA SER A 144 4.70 13.72 -40.92
C SER A 144 3.25 13.99 -41.29
N GLN A 145 2.62 14.90 -40.55
CA GLN A 145 1.31 15.47 -40.86
C GLN A 145 1.45 16.96 -41.19
N ALA A 146 0.49 17.52 -41.93
CA ALA A 146 0.44 18.96 -42.15
C ALA A 146 0.21 19.74 -40.84
N ALA A 147 0.78 20.96 -40.78
CA ALA A 147 0.60 21.86 -39.65
C ALA A 147 -0.89 22.17 -39.42
N GLY A 148 -1.30 22.15 -38.15
CA GLY A 148 -2.70 22.39 -37.75
C GLY A 148 -3.65 21.22 -38.02
N GLN A 149 -3.15 20.05 -38.41
CA GLN A 149 -3.95 18.84 -38.60
C GLN A 149 -3.51 17.71 -37.66
N HIS A 150 -4.40 16.73 -37.48
CA HIS A 150 -4.23 15.55 -36.66
C HIS A 150 -4.44 14.30 -37.53
N ALA A 151 -3.35 13.69 -37.99
CA ALA A 151 -3.38 12.49 -38.82
C ALA A 151 -3.25 11.21 -37.97
N ASN A 152 -4.19 10.29 -38.13
CA ASN A 152 -4.17 8.96 -37.52
C ASN A 152 -3.83 7.93 -38.59
N LEU A 153 -2.57 7.51 -38.68
CA LEU A 153 -2.09 6.62 -39.74
C LEU A 153 -1.99 5.18 -39.25
N THR A 154 -2.59 4.27 -40.00
CA THR A 154 -2.38 2.82 -39.88
C THR A 154 -1.68 2.33 -41.13
N MET A 155 -0.47 1.79 -40.98
CA MET A 155 0.31 1.16 -42.04
C MET A 155 0.31 -0.34 -41.86
N VAL A 156 0.01 -1.07 -42.95
CA VAL A 156 0.02 -2.52 -42.98
C VAL A 156 0.99 -3.01 -44.05
N SER A 157 1.93 -3.87 -43.67
CA SER A 157 2.87 -4.55 -44.58
C SER A 157 3.07 -5.99 -44.15
N THR A 158 2.83 -6.94 -45.06
CA THR A 158 2.98 -8.38 -44.81
C THR A 158 4.40 -8.77 -44.38
N ASN A 159 5.43 -8.10 -44.91
CA ASN A 159 6.84 -8.48 -44.71
C ASN A 159 7.52 -7.73 -43.56
N GLY A 160 6.94 -6.66 -43.03
CA GLY A 160 7.44 -5.96 -41.86
C GLY A 160 7.90 -4.52 -42.08
N PHE A 161 8.32 -3.90 -40.99
CA PHE A 161 8.81 -2.51 -40.94
C PHE A 161 10.17 -2.43 -40.24
N ALA A 162 11.07 -1.63 -40.81
CA ALA A 162 12.34 -1.25 -40.18
C ALA A 162 12.48 0.28 -40.17
N PHE A 163 12.41 0.87 -38.98
CA PHE A 163 12.69 2.29 -38.77
C PHE A 163 14.18 2.46 -38.46
N MET A 164 14.92 3.05 -39.38
CA MET A 164 16.38 3.16 -39.34
C MET A 164 16.84 4.33 -38.45
N GLY A 165 18.13 4.35 -38.10
CA GLY A 165 18.71 5.40 -37.27
C GLY A 165 18.59 6.78 -37.90
N GLY A 166 17.90 7.69 -37.23
CA GLY A 166 17.59 9.05 -37.70
C GLY A 166 16.18 9.22 -38.28
N SER A 167 15.40 8.15 -38.45
CA SER A 167 14.01 8.26 -38.90
C SER A 167 13.11 8.95 -37.88
N GLN A 168 12.11 9.69 -38.36
CA GLN A 168 11.16 10.42 -37.53
C GLN A 168 9.72 10.21 -38.00
N VAL A 169 8.88 9.66 -37.14
CA VAL A 169 7.43 9.58 -37.37
C VAL A 169 6.74 10.53 -36.39
N ASN A 170 6.09 11.57 -36.92
CA ASN A 170 5.44 12.62 -36.12
C ASN A 170 3.99 12.81 -36.58
N LEU A 171 3.07 12.13 -35.89
CA LEU A 171 1.66 12.04 -36.26
C LEU A 171 0.76 12.19 -35.02
N ASN A 172 -0.55 12.34 -35.19
CA ASN A 172 -1.48 12.37 -34.06
C ASN A 172 -1.65 10.97 -33.45
N SER A 173 -1.77 9.94 -34.28
CA SER A 173 -1.70 8.54 -33.88
C SER A 173 -1.03 7.73 -34.98
N PHE A 174 -0.29 6.69 -34.60
CA PHE A 174 0.45 5.85 -35.52
C PHE A 174 0.28 4.38 -35.19
N THR A 175 -0.05 3.57 -36.20
CA THR A 175 -0.08 2.12 -36.10
C THR A 175 0.77 1.54 -37.21
N ALA A 176 1.76 0.72 -36.86
CA ALA A 176 2.46 -0.15 -37.79
C ALA A 176 2.06 -1.59 -37.49
N SER A 177 1.58 -2.31 -38.48
CA SER A 177 1.10 -3.68 -38.31
C SER A 177 1.55 -4.59 -39.44
N THR A 178 1.98 -5.82 -39.13
CA THR A 178 2.10 -6.87 -40.16
C THR A 178 0.84 -7.71 -40.32
N LEU A 179 -0.14 -7.47 -39.44
CA LEU A 179 -1.47 -8.03 -39.52
C LEU A 179 -2.44 -7.05 -40.19
N ASP A 180 -3.35 -7.53 -41.03
CA ASP A 180 -4.35 -6.65 -41.66
C ASP A 180 -5.44 -6.24 -40.70
N ILE A 181 -6.02 -5.07 -40.97
CA ILE A 181 -7.27 -4.61 -40.38
C ILE A 181 -8.33 -4.59 -41.48
N LYS A 182 -9.43 -5.32 -41.27
CA LYS A 182 -10.54 -5.34 -42.23
C LYS A 182 -11.11 -3.93 -42.42
N ASP A 183 -11.50 -3.61 -43.66
CA ASP A 183 -12.06 -2.30 -44.04
C ASP A 183 -13.23 -1.89 -43.14
N ILE A 184 -14.05 -2.86 -42.68
CA ILE A 184 -15.17 -2.60 -41.79
C ILE A 184 -14.76 -1.97 -40.45
N TYR A 185 -13.64 -2.40 -39.87
CA TYR A 185 -13.15 -1.85 -38.60
C TYR A 185 -12.57 -0.45 -38.80
N PHE A 186 -11.91 -0.22 -39.93
CA PHE A 186 -11.38 1.09 -40.26
C PHE A 186 -12.50 2.10 -40.60
N LEU A 187 -13.42 1.73 -41.50
CA LEU A 187 -14.45 2.61 -42.04
C LEU A 187 -15.63 2.84 -41.08
N ASN A 188 -16.07 1.82 -40.34
CA ASN A 188 -17.28 1.91 -39.53
C ASN A 188 -16.98 1.99 -38.02
N SER A 189 -16.37 0.96 -37.44
CA SER A 189 -16.10 0.91 -36.00
C SER A 189 -14.74 0.32 -35.68
N PHE A 190 -13.82 1.12 -35.14
CA PHE A 190 -12.47 0.69 -34.81
C PHE A 190 -12.46 -0.44 -33.76
N LEU A 191 -13.41 -0.41 -32.84
CA LEU A 191 -13.63 -1.48 -31.86
C LEU A 191 -14.79 -2.36 -32.36
N GLY A 192 -14.53 -3.67 -32.49
CA GLY A 192 -15.54 -4.67 -32.84
C GLY A 192 -16.29 -5.20 -31.61
N ASP A 193 -16.97 -6.34 -31.75
CA ASP A 193 -17.33 -7.12 -30.56
C ASP A 193 -16.05 -7.67 -29.88
N THR A 194 -16.15 -8.05 -28.62
CA THR A 194 -15.00 -8.52 -27.84
C THR A 194 -14.51 -9.91 -28.24
N LEU A 195 -15.13 -10.55 -29.23
CA LEU A 195 -14.86 -11.93 -29.65
C LEU A 195 -14.10 -12.00 -30.98
N ASN A 196 -14.15 -10.93 -31.78
CA ASN A 196 -13.49 -10.88 -33.07
C ASN A 196 -12.21 -10.04 -33.01
N PRO A 197 -11.11 -10.52 -33.63
CA PRO A 197 -9.87 -9.76 -33.69
C PRO A 197 -10.03 -8.52 -34.59
N GLN A 198 -9.42 -7.41 -34.18
CA GLN A 198 -9.35 -6.19 -34.99
C GLN A 198 -8.21 -6.30 -36.01
N PHE A 199 -7.13 -6.98 -35.64
CA PHE A 199 -6.00 -7.29 -36.51
C PHE A 199 -5.83 -8.80 -36.62
N GLU A 200 -5.85 -9.34 -37.83
CA GLU A 200 -5.63 -10.76 -38.10
C GLU A 200 -5.16 -10.97 -39.54
N LYS A 201 -4.45 -12.08 -39.79
CA LYS A 201 -3.95 -12.49 -41.12
C LYS A 201 -3.01 -11.44 -41.74
N ASP A 202 -2.34 -11.80 -42.82
CA ASP A 202 -1.80 -10.76 -43.71
C ASP A 202 -2.93 -10.19 -44.59
N PHE A 203 -2.72 -9.03 -45.22
CA PHE A 203 -3.79 -8.42 -46.04
C PHE A 203 -4.00 -9.13 -47.38
N GLU A 204 -3.14 -10.11 -47.72
CA GLU A 204 -3.31 -11.02 -48.86
C GLU A 204 -4.17 -12.25 -48.48
N GLY A 205 -4.56 -12.38 -47.21
CA GLY A 205 -5.44 -13.42 -46.68
C GLY A 205 -4.72 -14.65 -46.11
N GLY A 206 -3.40 -14.65 -46.10
CA GLY A 206 -2.52 -15.68 -45.53
C GLY A 206 -2.32 -15.55 -44.02
N VAL A 207 -1.40 -16.36 -43.47
CA VAL A 207 -1.03 -16.28 -42.05
C VAL A 207 -0.21 -15.02 -41.85
N GLY A 208 -0.60 -14.16 -40.90
CA GLY A 208 0.16 -12.96 -40.58
C GLY A 208 1.57 -13.31 -40.11
N HIS A 209 2.58 -12.88 -40.86
CA HIS A 209 4.00 -13.10 -40.60
C HIS A 209 4.76 -11.75 -40.51
N GLY A 210 6.08 -11.78 -40.45
CA GLY A 210 6.91 -10.56 -40.46
C GLY A 210 7.31 -10.03 -39.09
N PHE A 211 7.80 -8.79 -39.07
CA PHE A 211 8.40 -8.17 -37.89
C PHE A 211 8.29 -6.64 -37.90
N ILE A 212 8.46 -6.02 -36.74
CA ILE A 212 8.67 -4.57 -36.62
C ILE A 212 9.97 -4.33 -35.83
N LYS A 213 10.88 -3.56 -36.42
CA LYS A 213 12.14 -3.13 -35.80
C LYS A 213 12.23 -1.61 -35.79
N VAL A 214 12.34 -1.03 -34.60
CA VAL A 214 12.66 0.40 -34.42
C VAL A 214 14.12 0.45 -34.00
N LEU A 215 15.03 0.90 -34.86
CA LEU A 215 16.47 0.86 -34.60
C LEU A 215 16.94 2.04 -33.74
N GLU A 216 18.18 1.95 -33.26
CA GLU A 216 18.80 3.00 -32.46
C GLU A 216 18.78 4.35 -33.19
N GLY A 217 18.35 5.40 -32.50
CA GLY A 217 18.21 6.74 -33.07
C GLY A 217 16.92 7.01 -33.85
N ALA A 218 16.07 6.00 -34.11
CA ALA A 218 14.73 6.21 -34.66
C ALA A 218 13.77 6.81 -33.61
N GLN A 219 12.85 7.66 -34.05
CA GLN A 219 11.85 8.32 -33.18
C GLN A 219 10.44 8.18 -33.74
N ILE A 220 9.50 7.73 -32.91
CA ILE A 220 8.07 7.67 -33.21
C ILE A 220 7.32 8.45 -32.13
N THR A 221 6.63 9.50 -32.54
CA THR A 221 5.93 10.43 -31.64
C THR A 221 4.48 10.57 -32.07
N ALA A 222 3.57 10.27 -31.15
CA ALA A 222 2.15 10.59 -31.27
C ALA A 222 1.84 11.97 -30.66
N GLY A 223 0.73 12.57 -31.08
CA GLY A 223 0.17 13.77 -30.47
C GLY A 223 -0.38 13.50 -29.07
N SER A 224 -0.78 14.56 -28.34
CA SER A 224 -1.44 14.42 -27.03
C SER A 224 -2.74 13.61 -27.17
N GLN A 225 -2.99 12.68 -26.24
CA GLN A 225 -4.09 11.69 -26.26
C GLN A 225 -4.02 10.70 -27.45
N GLY A 226 -2.96 10.78 -28.25
CA GLY A 226 -2.69 9.90 -29.37
C GLY A 226 -2.23 8.52 -28.93
N ARG A 227 -2.11 7.62 -29.90
CA ARG A 227 -1.58 6.26 -29.65
C ARG A 227 -0.49 5.89 -30.63
N VAL A 228 0.48 5.11 -30.16
CA VAL A 228 1.40 4.36 -31.01
C VAL A 228 1.13 2.87 -30.81
N MET A 229 0.85 2.14 -31.89
CA MET A 229 0.64 0.69 -31.86
C MET A 229 1.62 -0.01 -32.81
N LEU A 230 2.42 -0.93 -32.29
CA LEU A 230 3.34 -1.76 -33.06
C LEU A 230 2.89 -3.22 -32.94
N ILE A 231 2.40 -3.80 -34.03
CA ILE A 231 1.72 -5.10 -34.02
C ILE A 231 2.38 -6.04 -35.04
N ALA A 232 3.07 -7.09 -34.58
CA ALA A 232 3.65 -8.10 -35.46
C ALA A 232 3.99 -9.38 -34.67
N PRO A 233 4.16 -10.54 -35.30
CA PRO A 233 4.63 -11.74 -34.60
C PRO A 233 5.95 -11.57 -33.84
N THR A 234 6.80 -10.62 -34.26
CA THR A 234 8.02 -10.20 -33.56
C THR A 234 8.13 -8.68 -33.55
N VAL A 235 8.27 -8.06 -32.38
CA VAL A 235 8.51 -6.61 -32.28
C VAL A 235 9.76 -6.32 -31.44
N VAL A 236 10.65 -5.48 -31.98
CA VAL A 236 11.89 -5.05 -31.32
C VAL A 236 12.01 -3.53 -31.38
N ASN A 237 12.10 -2.88 -30.22
CA ASN A 237 12.38 -1.45 -30.12
C ASN A 237 13.77 -1.19 -29.54
N LYS A 238 14.63 -0.47 -30.27
CA LYS A 238 15.91 0.10 -29.86
C LYS A 238 15.92 1.64 -29.95
N GLY A 239 14.86 2.22 -30.51
CA GLY A 239 14.68 3.67 -30.63
C GLY A 239 13.79 4.26 -29.52
N ARG A 240 13.13 5.38 -29.81
CA ARG A 240 12.25 6.10 -28.88
C ARG A 240 10.83 6.12 -29.40
N VAL A 241 9.87 5.69 -28.58
CA VAL A 241 8.43 5.75 -28.88
C VAL A 241 7.72 6.56 -27.80
N THR A 242 6.98 7.60 -28.20
CA THR A 242 6.35 8.55 -27.28
C THR A 242 4.87 8.79 -27.58
N ALA A 243 4.00 8.74 -26.56
CA ALA A 243 2.58 9.11 -26.68
C ALA A 243 2.10 9.87 -25.43
N PRO A 244 2.19 11.21 -25.40
CA PRO A 244 1.74 12.04 -24.27
C PRO A 244 0.23 11.95 -24.06
N ASP A 245 -0.20 11.87 -22.79
CA ASP A 245 -1.59 11.74 -22.35
C ASP A 245 -2.35 10.56 -23.01
N GLY A 246 -1.59 9.63 -23.60
CA GLY A 246 -2.06 8.62 -24.55
C GLY A 246 -1.49 7.25 -24.25
N GLN A 247 -1.33 6.43 -25.29
CA GLN A 247 -0.95 5.03 -25.11
C GLN A 247 0.11 4.56 -26.10
N VAL A 248 1.11 3.84 -25.61
CA VAL A 248 2.01 3.03 -26.44
C VAL A 248 1.65 1.57 -26.25
N ILE A 249 1.30 0.88 -27.33
CA ILE A 249 0.99 -0.54 -27.37
C ILE A 249 2.02 -1.25 -28.25
N VAL A 250 2.65 -2.28 -27.71
CA VAL A 250 3.53 -3.16 -28.46
C VAL A 250 2.99 -4.59 -28.29
N ALA A 251 2.49 -5.18 -29.36
CA ALA A 251 1.78 -6.45 -29.32
C ALA A 251 2.43 -7.49 -30.25
N ALA A 252 2.72 -8.68 -29.72
CA ALA A 252 3.24 -9.80 -30.48
C ALA A 252 2.27 -10.97 -30.55
N GLY A 253 1.75 -11.24 -31.75
CA GLY A 253 0.80 -12.31 -32.01
C GLY A 253 0.38 -12.36 -33.49
N THR A 254 -0.51 -13.30 -33.84
CA THR A 254 -1.10 -13.40 -35.18
C THR A 254 -2.53 -12.89 -35.26
N LYS A 255 -3.16 -12.68 -34.10
CA LYS A 255 -4.39 -11.91 -33.96
C LYS A 255 -4.27 -10.99 -32.78
N VAL A 256 -4.86 -9.80 -32.88
CA VAL A 256 -4.94 -8.82 -31.80
C VAL A 256 -6.38 -8.40 -31.59
N TYR A 257 -6.80 -8.48 -30.34
CA TYR A 257 -8.12 -8.09 -29.87
C TYR A 257 -7.96 -6.81 -29.06
N LEU A 258 -8.70 -5.78 -29.44
CA LEU A 258 -8.70 -4.47 -28.82
C LEU A 258 -10.05 -4.21 -28.19
N ARG A 259 -10.04 -3.80 -26.94
CA ARG A 259 -11.26 -3.46 -26.20
C ARG A 259 -11.04 -2.22 -25.35
N SER A 260 -12.11 -1.48 -25.10
CA SER A 260 -12.06 -0.30 -24.25
C SER A 260 -11.71 -0.73 -22.82
N ALA A 261 -10.74 -0.06 -22.21
CA ALA A 261 -10.43 -0.27 -20.79
C ALA A 261 -11.48 0.33 -19.85
N ALA A 262 -12.28 1.28 -20.34
CA ALA A 262 -13.29 1.97 -19.52
C ALA A 262 -14.29 0.99 -18.90
N GLY A 263 -14.43 1.02 -17.57
CA GLY A 263 -15.33 0.14 -16.81
C GLY A 263 -14.77 -1.25 -16.51
N GLU A 264 -13.58 -1.59 -17.01
CA GLU A 264 -12.90 -2.87 -16.76
C GLU A 264 -11.56 -2.69 -16.04
N ASP A 265 -10.74 -1.73 -16.49
CA ASP A 265 -9.47 -1.38 -15.87
C ASP A 265 -9.27 0.15 -15.92
N ASP A 266 -9.55 0.76 -14.79
CA ASP A 266 -9.52 2.22 -14.60
C ASP A 266 -8.11 2.83 -14.63
N ASN A 267 -7.05 2.00 -14.63
CA ASN A 267 -5.65 2.43 -14.71
C ASN A 267 -5.13 2.50 -16.15
N VAL A 268 -5.85 1.94 -17.12
CA VAL A 268 -5.53 2.03 -18.54
C VAL A 268 -6.45 3.04 -19.20
N ARG A 269 -5.88 4.13 -19.70
CA ARG A 269 -6.62 5.13 -20.46
C ARG A 269 -6.37 4.92 -21.93
N GLY A 270 -7.20 4.07 -22.52
CA GLY A 270 -7.07 3.61 -23.88
C GLY A 270 -7.65 2.21 -24.05
N LEU A 271 -6.83 1.32 -24.62
CA LEU A 271 -7.24 -0.01 -25.04
C LEU A 271 -6.59 -1.08 -24.17
N LEU A 272 -7.37 -2.09 -23.80
CA LEU A 272 -6.85 -3.39 -23.38
C LEU A 272 -6.58 -4.25 -24.62
N VAL A 273 -5.56 -5.08 -24.53
CA VAL A 273 -5.01 -5.81 -25.67
C VAL A 273 -4.82 -7.28 -25.30
N GLU A 274 -5.43 -8.17 -26.08
CA GLU A 274 -5.16 -9.62 -26.04
C GLU A 274 -4.58 -10.05 -27.39
N VAL A 275 -3.83 -11.16 -27.39
CA VAL A 275 -3.19 -11.70 -28.59
C VAL A 275 -3.37 -13.21 -28.71
N ASP A 276 -3.45 -13.70 -29.94
CA ASP A 276 -3.30 -15.14 -30.22
C ASP A 276 -1.85 -15.46 -30.61
N SER A 277 -1.42 -16.66 -30.21
CA SER A 277 -0.10 -17.20 -30.50
C SER A 277 0.19 -17.25 -32.00
N PRO A 278 1.44 -17.01 -32.41
CA PRO A 278 1.86 -17.33 -33.76
C PRO A 278 1.78 -18.82 -34.06
N ALA A 279 1.43 -19.17 -35.30
CA ALA A 279 1.47 -20.56 -35.77
C ALA A 279 2.90 -21.10 -35.65
N GLY A 280 3.04 -22.35 -35.19
CA GLY A 280 4.36 -22.98 -35.02
C GLY A 280 5.13 -22.57 -33.76
N LEU A 281 4.60 -21.68 -32.91
CA LEU A 281 5.18 -21.36 -31.61
C LEU A 281 5.17 -22.58 -30.68
N ALA A 282 6.33 -23.21 -30.51
CA ALA A 282 6.51 -24.38 -29.65
C ALA A 282 7.01 -24.00 -28.25
N ASP A 283 7.99 -23.09 -28.19
CA ASP A 283 8.62 -22.61 -26.96
C ASP A 283 9.17 -21.17 -27.09
N PHE A 284 9.81 -20.67 -26.02
CA PHE A 284 10.38 -19.31 -25.93
C PHE A 284 11.56 -19.03 -26.88
N ASN A 285 12.14 -20.05 -27.50
CA ASN A 285 13.29 -19.92 -28.39
C ASN A 285 12.93 -20.14 -29.86
N THR A 286 11.66 -20.42 -30.17
CA THR A 286 11.13 -20.58 -31.53
C THR A 286 11.54 -19.38 -32.40
N ALA A 287 12.36 -19.64 -33.42
CA ALA A 287 12.83 -18.62 -34.34
C ALA A 287 11.70 -18.13 -35.25
N ASN A 288 11.72 -16.84 -35.59
CA ASN A 288 10.90 -16.29 -36.66
C ASN A 288 11.71 -16.34 -37.96
N SER A 289 11.45 -17.35 -38.80
CA SER A 289 12.12 -17.52 -40.09
C SER A 289 11.67 -16.52 -41.17
N ASP A 290 10.60 -15.78 -40.92
CA ASP A 290 10.02 -14.84 -41.89
C ASP A 290 10.69 -13.45 -41.83
N VAL A 291 11.63 -13.25 -40.89
CA VAL A 291 12.46 -12.04 -40.86
C VAL A 291 13.44 -12.06 -42.02
N LYS A 292 13.34 -11.04 -42.89
CA LYS A 292 14.18 -10.85 -44.08
C LYS A 292 14.90 -9.51 -44.02
N ASP A 293 16.03 -9.42 -44.71
CA ASP A 293 16.73 -8.17 -44.93
C ASP A 293 15.90 -7.25 -45.85
N GLY A 294 16.04 -5.94 -45.65
CA GLY A 294 15.35 -4.93 -46.44
C GLY A 294 16.16 -4.48 -47.65
N VAL A 295 15.55 -3.64 -48.49
CA VAL A 295 16.22 -2.96 -49.59
C VAL A 295 15.88 -1.47 -49.49
N LEU A 296 16.90 -0.62 -49.53
CA LEU A 296 16.76 0.84 -49.57
C LEU A 296 17.81 1.41 -50.52
N ASP A 297 17.40 2.32 -51.41
CA ASP A 297 18.23 2.94 -52.44
C ASP A 297 18.94 1.91 -53.35
N GLY A 298 18.24 0.81 -53.65
CA GLY A 298 18.79 -0.35 -54.36
C GLY A 298 19.89 -1.12 -53.62
N GLN A 299 20.12 -0.83 -52.32
CA GLN A 299 21.09 -1.51 -51.47
C GLN A 299 20.42 -2.39 -50.43
N THR A 300 21.04 -3.53 -50.10
CA THR A 300 20.56 -4.41 -49.03
C THR A 300 20.78 -3.77 -47.66
N VAL A 301 19.74 -3.80 -46.83
CA VAL A 301 19.77 -3.36 -45.43
C VAL A 301 19.66 -4.58 -44.55
N SER A 302 20.73 -4.92 -43.83
CA SER A 302 20.74 -6.06 -42.92
C SER A 302 19.83 -5.82 -41.72
N LEU A 303 18.82 -6.67 -41.57
CA LEU A 303 17.84 -6.60 -40.50
C LEU A 303 17.82 -7.86 -39.66
N THR A 304 18.21 -9.01 -40.21
CA THR A 304 18.18 -10.29 -39.51
C THR A 304 19.09 -10.34 -38.27
N ASN A 305 18.58 -10.90 -37.17
CA ASN A 305 19.28 -11.12 -35.91
C ASN A 305 18.62 -12.29 -35.15
N ALA A 306 19.21 -13.48 -35.22
CA ALA A 306 18.67 -14.70 -34.63
C ALA A 306 18.44 -14.64 -33.10
N ALA A 307 19.09 -13.72 -32.38
CA ALA A 307 18.88 -13.52 -30.95
C ALA A 307 17.59 -12.75 -30.63
N GLU A 308 17.13 -11.91 -31.56
CA GLU A 308 15.96 -11.04 -31.41
C GLU A 308 14.75 -11.57 -32.21
N ASP A 309 15.01 -12.31 -33.28
CA ASP A 309 14.02 -12.80 -34.24
C ASP A 309 13.33 -14.07 -33.72
N LYS A 310 12.44 -13.87 -32.75
CA LYS A 310 11.69 -14.91 -32.06
C LYS A 310 10.18 -14.68 -32.18
N LEU A 311 9.42 -15.75 -32.41
CA LEU A 311 7.97 -15.68 -32.54
C LEU A 311 7.31 -15.38 -31.19
N GLY A 312 6.32 -14.49 -31.19
CA GLY A 312 5.53 -14.12 -30.01
C GLY A 312 6.31 -13.22 -29.03
N HIS A 313 7.42 -12.61 -29.47
CA HIS A 313 8.26 -11.77 -28.64
C HIS A 313 8.00 -10.28 -28.85
N VAL A 314 7.81 -9.58 -27.74
CA VAL A 314 8.00 -8.14 -27.63
C VAL A 314 9.31 -7.88 -26.90
N THR A 315 10.23 -7.15 -27.52
CA THR A 315 11.52 -6.79 -26.90
C THR A 315 11.74 -5.28 -26.96
N ASN A 316 11.89 -4.64 -25.81
CA ASN A 316 12.26 -3.23 -25.72
C ASN A 316 13.67 -3.10 -25.15
N LEU A 317 14.58 -2.58 -25.97
CA LEU A 317 15.97 -2.21 -25.68
C LEU A 317 16.15 -0.67 -25.72
N GLY A 318 15.19 0.06 -26.28
CA GLY A 318 15.16 1.51 -26.35
C GLY A 318 14.28 2.13 -25.27
N GLU A 319 13.50 3.14 -25.63
CA GLU A 319 12.60 3.85 -24.72
C GLU A 319 11.14 3.84 -25.21
N LEU A 320 10.22 3.48 -24.31
CA LEU A 320 8.78 3.67 -24.46
C LEU A 320 8.31 4.65 -23.38
N THR A 321 7.72 5.79 -23.77
CA THR A 321 7.38 6.88 -22.84
C THR A 321 5.97 7.42 -23.07
N THR A 322 5.18 7.53 -21.99
CA THR A 322 3.83 8.13 -22.01
C THR A 322 3.59 9.06 -20.82
N PRO A 323 3.93 10.36 -20.93
CA PRO A 323 3.60 11.34 -19.91
C PRO A 323 2.09 11.29 -19.61
N ARG A 324 1.70 11.05 -18.36
CA ARG A 324 0.29 10.91 -17.93
C ARG A 324 -0.53 9.89 -18.75
N GLY A 325 0.12 8.85 -19.28
CA GLY A 325 -0.51 7.83 -20.14
C GLY A 325 -0.16 6.39 -19.73
N ASN A 326 -0.25 5.47 -20.69
CA ASN A 326 -0.01 4.04 -20.47
C ASN A 326 0.99 3.44 -21.47
N VAL A 327 1.92 2.60 -20.99
CA VAL A 327 2.73 1.71 -21.83
C VAL A 327 2.22 0.28 -21.65
N THR A 328 1.87 -0.40 -22.73
CA THR A 328 1.46 -1.82 -22.72
C THR A 328 2.33 -2.62 -23.68
N MET A 329 2.97 -3.66 -23.16
CA MET A 329 3.65 -4.69 -23.95
C MET A 329 2.94 -6.03 -23.73
N VAL A 330 2.50 -6.68 -24.81
CA VAL A 330 1.76 -7.95 -24.75
C VAL A 330 2.28 -8.95 -25.78
N GLY A 331 2.43 -10.21 -25.38
CA GLY A 331 2.91 -11.28 -26.25
C GLY A 331 3.10 -12.59 -25.48
N PHE A 332 3.57 -13.65 -26.14
CA PHE A 332 3.99 -14.86 -25.44
C PHE A 332 5.25 -14.64 -24.58
N ALA A 333 6.15 -13.75 -25.03
CA ALA A 333 7.28 -13.29 -24.23
C ALA A 333 7.40 -11.76 -24.28
N VAL A 334 7.61 -11.16 -23.11
CA VAL A 334 7.85 -9.72 -22.95
C VAL A 334 9.23 -9.51 -22.35
N ASN A 335 10.13 -8.91 -23.11
CA ASN A 335 11.51 -8.65 -22.71
C ASN A 335 11.75 -7.16 -22.56
N GLN A 336 11.63 -6.65 -21.33
CA GLN A 336 11.92 -5.26 -21.01
C GLN A 336 13.38 -5.11 -20.62
N ARG A 337 14.20 -4.57 -21.52
CA ARG A 337 15.66 -4.43 -21.39
C ARG A 337 16.17 -2.99 -21.54
N GLY A 338 15.28 -2.06 -21.86
CA GLY A 338 15.54 -0.62 -21.95
C GLY A 338 14.74 0.16 -20.91
N ILE A 339 14.07 1.22 -21.35
CA ILE A 339 13.26 2.13 -20.52
C ILE A 339 11.78 2.01 -20.89
N ALA A 340 10.91 1.87 -19.89
CA ALA A 340 9.46 1.98 -20.01
C ALA A 340 8.97 2.95 -18.94
N ARG A 341 8.46 4.11 -19.35
CA ARG A 341 8.17 5.24 -18.45
C ARG A 341 6.75 5.77 -18.67
N ALA A 342 6.06 6.01 -17.56
CA ALA A 342 4.87 6.86 -17.53
C ALA A 342 5.02 7.95 -16.46
N THR A 343 4.11 8.91 -16.43
CA THR A 343 4.00 9.86 -15.29
C THR A 343 2.57 9.92 -14.76
N THR A 344 2.41 10.41 -13.54
CA THR A 344 1.10 10.54 -12.88
C THR A 344 0.85 11.98 -12.47
N SER A 345 -0.39 12.42 -12.58
CA SER A 345 -0.90 13.69 -12.04
C SER A 345 -2.13 13.44 -11.17
N VAL A 346 -2.76 14.49 -10.63
CA VAL A 346 -3.95 14.35 -9.79
C VAL A 346 -5.14 13.77 -10.57
N ILE A 347 -5.33 14.21 -11.82
CA ILE A 347 -6.48 13.83 -12.65
C ILE A 347 -6.19 12.63 -13.57
N ALA A 348 -4.93 12.22 -13.66
CA ALA A 348 -4.46 11.30 -14.68
C ALA A 348 -3.32 10.42 -14.15
N ASN A 349 -3.60 9.16 -13.84
CA ASN A 349 -2.61 8.18 -13.40
C ASN A 349 -1.86 7.50 -14.56
N GLY A 350 -0.55 7.34 -14.41
CA GLY A 350 0.30 6.61 -15.34
C GLY A 350 0.33 5.12 -15.04
N SER A 351 0.55 4.31 -16.07
CA SER A 351 0.69 2.86 -15.91
C SER A 351 1.64 2.19 -16.91
N VAL A 352 2.31 1.11 -16.48
CA VAL A 352 3.17 0.27 -17.33
C VAL A 352 2.79 -1.20 -17.18
N TYR A 353 2.33 -1.81 -18.26
CA TYR A 353 1.79 -3.17 -18.30
C TYR A 353 2.69 -4.08 -19.13
N LEU A 354 3.29 -5.08 -18.48
CA LEU A 354 4.16 -6.10 -19.07
C LEU A 354 3.42 -7.45 -19.03
N MET A 355 2.75 -7.80 -20.12
CA MET A 355 1.77 -8.88 -20.17
C MET A 355 2.25 -10.03 -21.05
N ALA A 356 2.92 -11.02 -20.47
CA ALA A 356 3.25 -12.24 -21.18
C ALA A 356 2.08 -13.23 -21.11
N LYS A 357 1.16 -13.15 -22.08
CA LYS A 357 -0.04 -13.98 -22.18
C LYS A 357 -0.53 -14.06 -23.63
N ASP A 358 -1.15 -15.18 -23.99
CA ASP A 358 -1.73 -15.39 -25.30
C ASP A 358 -2.87 -16.43 -25.28
N THR A 359 -3.44 -16.72 -26.45
CA THR A 359 -4.57 -17.63 -26.64
C THR A 359 -5.82 -17.05 -26.00
N GLN A 360 -6.44 -16.11 -26.72
CA GLN A 360 -7.62 -15.39 -26.26
C GLN A 360 -8.71 -16.38 -25.83
N SER A 361 -9.28 -16.13 -24.66
CA SER A 361 -10.28 -16.98 -24.02
C SER A 361 -11.44 -16.13 -23.52
N VAL A 362 -12.62 -16.77 -23.45
CA VAL A 362 -13.84 -16.16 -22.92
C VAL A 362 -14.45 -17.07 -21.87
N THR A 363 -14.47 -16.58 -20.65
CA THR A 363 -15.10 -17.27 -19.52
C THR A 363 -16.44 -16.59 -19.23
N GLN A 364 -17.54 -17.29 -19.48
CA GLN A 364 -18.88 -16.80 -19.15
C GLN A 364 -19.15 -17.00 -17.66
N GLY A 365 -19.38 -15.91 -16.92
CA GLY A 365 -19.89 -15.98 -15.55
C GLY A 365 -21.36 -16.42 -15.51
N LEU A 366 -21.75 -17.21 -14.51
CA LEU A 366 -23.14 -17.72 -14.37
C LEU A 366 -24.21 -16.62 -14.18
N ILE A 367 -23.84 -15.39 -13.80
CA ILE A 367 -24.79 -14.33 -13.41
C ILE A 367 -24.48 -12.91 -13.93
N SER A 368 -23.26 -12.60 -14.41
CA SER A 368 -22.90 -11.41 -15.23
C SER A 368 -21.38 -11.25 -15.38
N THR A 369 -20.98 -10.57 -16.47
CA THR A 369 -19.65 -10.32 -17.08
C THR A 369 -19.02 -11.53 -17.79
N THR A 370 -19.06 -11.49 -19.12
CA THR A 370 -18.15 -12.21 -20.00
C THR A 370 -16.73 -11.75 -19.69
N GLN A 371 -15.90 -12.57 -19.03
CA GLN A 371 -14.49 -12.25 -18.85
C GLN A 371 -13.74 -12.65 -20.12
N VAL A 372 -13.15 -11.65 -20.77
CA VAL A 372 -12.25 -11.84 -21.90
C VAL A 372 -10.83 -11.74 -21.36
N GLY A 373 -10.05 -12.79 -21.57
CA GLY A 373 -8.68 -12.87 -21.11
C GLY A 373 -7.84 -13.76 -22.03
N SER A 374 -6.78 -14.32 -21.47
CA SER A 374 -5.88 -15.25 -22.15
C SER A 374 -5.83 -16.54 -21.34
N SER A 375 -6.00 -17.69 -22.01
CA SER A 375 -5.96 -19.00 -21.35
C SER A 375 -4.56 -19.50 -21.06
N ARG A 376 -3.52 -18.86 -21.63
CA ARG A 376 -2.14 -19.29 -21.47
C ARG A 376 -1.23 -18.13 -21.09
N ALA A 377 -0.44 -18.33 -20.05
CA ALA A 377 0.59 -17.40 -19.62
C ALA A 377 1.98 -17.75 -20.20
N GLY A 378 2.77 -16.70 -20.44
CA GLY A 378 4.08 -16.72 -21.10
C GLY A 378 5.25 -16.41 -20.17
N ARG A 379 6.26 -15.69 -20.65
CA ARG A 379 7.42 -15.25 -19.84
C ARG A 379 7.67 -13.75 -19.91
N VAL A 380 7.83 -13.12 -18.75
CA VAL A 380 8.35 -11.74 -18.66
C VAL A 380 9.80 -11.76 -18.19
N MET A 381 10.64 -10.97 -18.83
CA MET A 381 12.02 -10.70 -18.44
C MET A 381 12.22 -9.19 -18.30
N LEU A 382 12.45 -8.71 -17.08
CA LEU A 382 13.09 -7.42 -16.86
C LEU A 382 14.59 -7.66 -16.84
N GLY A 383 15.26 -7.23 -17.91
CA GLY A 383 16.68 -7.48 -18.15
C GLY A 383 17.60 -6.64 -17.28
N GLU A 384 18.88 -6.98 -17.31
CA GLU A 384 19.92 -6.29 -16.54
C GLU A 384 19.91 -4.79 -16.86
N ASN A 385 19.97 -3.96 -15.82
CA ASN A 385 19.96 -2.49 -15.91
C ASN A 385 18.74 -1.89 -16.62
N SER A 386 17.66 -2.65 -16.82
CA SER A 386 16.39 -2.11 -17.34
C SER A 386 15.74 -1.16 -16.34
N LEU A 387 15.03 -0.15 -16.83
CA LEU A 387 14.28 0.81 -16.03
C LEU A 387 12.80 0.75 -16.39
N THR A 388 11.96 0.52 -15.39
CA THR A 388 10.51 0.68 -15.50
C THR A 388 10.07 1.69 -14.46
N GLU A 389 9.40 2.77 -14.84
CA GLU A 389 9.08 3.82 -13.87
C GLU A 389 7.75 4.50 -14.12
N VAL A 390 7.10 4.92 -13.03
CA VAL A 390 5.93 5.79 -13.07
C VAL A 390 6.10 6.90 -12.04
N LEU A 391 6.51 8.08 -12.51
CA LEU A 391 6.87 9.19 -11.63
C LEU A 391 5.74 10.22 -11.50
N PRO A 392 5.50 10.80 -10.31
CA PRO A 392 4.63 11.95 -10.18
C PRO A 392 5.14 13.15 -11.01
N ASP A 393 4.27 13.76 -11.80
CA ASP A 393 4.53 14.98 -12.55
C ASP A 393 4.42 16.18 -11.61
N VAL A 394 5.48 16.41 -10.82
CA VAL A 394 5.53 17.48 -9.81
C VAL A 394 5.47 18.89 -10.39
N THR A 395 5.49 19.03 -11.72
CA THR A 395 5.29 20.31 -12.43
C THR A 395 3.83 20.60 -12.74
N ASP A 396 2.94 19.60 -12.60
CA ASP A 396 1.51 19.79 -12.78
C ASP A 396 0.90 20.56 -11.60
N ALA A 397 0.22 21.66 -11.91
CA ALA A 397 -0.46 22.53 -10.96
C ALA A 397 -1.88 22.04 -10.62
N THR A 398 -2.39 20.98 -11.25
CA THR A 398 -3.71 20.44 -10.90
C THR A 398 -3.76 20.00 -9.45
N THR A 399 -4.89 20.28 -8.81
CA THR A 399 -5.19 19.93 -7.43
C THR A 399 -6.48 19.11 -7.36
N GLY A 400 -6.65 18.39 -6.26
CA GLY A 400 -7.88 17.64 -5.96
C GLY A 400 -8.31 17.87 -4.52
N LEU A 401 -9.62 17.76 -4.25
CA LEU A 401 -10.22 17.91 -2.93
C LEU A 401 -10.00 16.66 -2.07
N ASP A 402 -9.58 16.87 -0.82
CA ASP A 402 -9.39 15.80 0.16
C ASP A 402 -10.70 15.06 0.48
N GLY A 403 -11.83 15.75 0.55
CA GLY A 403 -13.13 15.19 0.90
C GLY A 403 -13.71 14.23 -0.14
N THR A 404 -13.31 14.39 -1.40
CA THR A 404 -13.78 13.54 -2.50
C THR A 404 -12.85 12.37 -2.76
N THR A 405 -11.53 12.57 -2.57
CA THR A 405 -10.50 11.64 -3.06
C THR A 405 -9.55 11.14 -1.97
N GLY A 406 -9.75 11.54 -0.71
CA GLY A 406 -8.82 11.28 0.38
C GLY A 406 -7.54 12.14 0.28
N LYS A 407 -6.55 11.86 1.13
CA LYS A 407 -5.26 12.59 1.17
C LYS A 407 -4.19 12.04 0.21
N GLY A 408 -4.41 10.85 -0.34
CA GLY A 408 -3.51 10.17 -1.30
C GLY A 408 -3.84 10.46 -2.76
N LEU A 409 -3.25 9.72 -3.69
CA LEU A 409 -3.63 9.80 -5.10
C LEU A 409 -5.08 9.29 -5.30
N PRO A 410 -5.95 10.02 -6.03
CA PRO A 410 -7.32 9.56 -6.30
C PRO A 410 -7.35 8.23 -7.06
N LYS A 411 -6.40 8.07 -7.99
CA LYS A 411 -6.10 6.82 -8.68
C LYS A 411 -4.61 6.56 -8.56
N MET A 412 -4.24 5.42 -8.01
CA MET A 412 -2.84 5.03 -7.87
C MET A 412 -2.24 4.74 -9.26
N SER A 413 -0.96 5.06 -9.42
CA SER A 413 -0.19 4.59 -10.57
C SER A 413 0.01 3.09 -10.47
N GLN A 414 0.22 2.41 -11.60
CA GLN A 414 0.40 0.95 -11.58
C GLN A 414 1.52 0.45 -12.50
N VAL A 415 2.37 -0.43 -11.98
CA VAL A 415 3.24 -1.29 -12.79
C VAL A 415 2.75 -2.72 -12.63
N LYS A 416 2.30 -3.34 -13.71
CA LYS A 416 1.75 -4.69 -13.69
C LYS A 416 2.55 -5.63 -14.57
N VAL A 417 3.02 -6.73 -13.99
CA VAL A 417 3.85 -7.74 -14.63
C VAL A 417 3.14 -9.08 -14.54
N LEU A 418 2.72 -9.64 -15.67
CA LEU A 418 1.96 -10.88 -15.74
C LEU A 418 2.66 -11.90 -16.62
N GLY A 419 2.78 -13.13 -16.15
CA GLY A 419 3.29 -14.25 -16.95
C GLY A 419 3.14 -15.57 -16.21
N ARG A 420 3.67 -16.65 -16.77
CA ARG A 420 3.89 -17.91 -16.05
C ARG A 420 5.24 -17.88 -15.36
N GLY A 421 6.28 -17.48 -16.10
CA GLY A 421 7.62 -17.24 -15.57
C GLY A 421 7.94 -15.75 -15.60
N ILE A 422 8.24 -15.14 -14.46
CA ILE A 422 8.67 -13.75 -14.37
C ILE A 422 10.08 -13.70 -13.79
N ARG A 423 10.98 -13.02 -14.50
CA ARG A 423 12.38 -12.83 -14.10
C ARG A 423 12.73 -11.35 -14.06
N MET A 424 13.26 -10.87 -12.93
CA MET A 424 13.81 -9.52 -12.79
C MET A 424 15.31 -9.56 -12.48
N ALA A 425 16.13 -9.35 -13.50
CA ALA A 425 17.58 -9.52 -13.48
C ALA A 425 18.32 -8.52 -12.57
N SER A 426 19.59 -8.80 -12.30
CA SER A 426 20.44 -7.93 -11.48
C SER A 426 20.52 -6.53 -12.09
N GLY A 427 20.47 -5.49 -11.25
CA GLY A 427 20.49 -4.10 -11.69
C GLY A 427 19.19 -3.60 -12.35
N ALA A 428 18.19 -4.45 -12.58
CA ALA A 428 16.88 -3.99 -13.03
C ALA A 428 16.22 -3.12 -11.94
N VAL A 429 15.56 -2.04 -12.35
CA VAL A 429 14.92 -1.07 -11.45
C VAL A 429 13.46 -0.87 -11.81
N ILE A 430 12.59 -0.96 -10.81
CA ILE A 430 11.24 -0.42 -10.83
C ILE A 430 11.18 0.77 -9.88
N GLU A 431 10.86 1.97 -10.36
CA GLU A 431 10.71 3.19 -9.55
C GLU A 431 9.30 3.79 -9.75
N ALA A 432 8.44 3.65 -8.74
CA ALA A 432 7.05 4.07 -8.84
C ALA A 432 6.53 4.63 -7.49
N PRO A 433 6.89 5.87 -7.12
CA PRO A 433 6.48 6.49 -5.85
C PRO A 433 4.97 6.44 -5.62
N ALA A 434 4.55 5.98 -4.44
CA ALA A 434 3.14 5.86 -4.05
C ALA A 434 2.26 5.01 -5.00
N ALA A 435 2.89 4.15 -5.82
CA ALA A 435 2.21 3.32 -6.81
C ALA A 435 1.95 1.89 -6.30
N GLU A 436 1.15 1.14 -7.05
CA GLU A 436 1.07 -0.31 -6.93
C GLU A 436 1.99 -0.99 -7.95
N VAL A 437 2.82 -1.92 -7.48
CA VAL A 437 3.67 -2.79 -8.32
C VAL A 437 3.21 -4.23 -8.12
N GLU A 438 2.60 -4.83 -9.15
CA GLU A 438 2.07 -6.19 -9.10
C GLU A 438 2.85 -7.12 -10.02
N PHE A 439 3.30 -8.25 -9.46
CA PHE A 439 3.82 -9.39 -10.20
C PHE A 439 2.85 -10.56 -10.03
N LEU A 440 2.30 -11.05 -11.13
CA LEU A 440 1.33 -12.14 -11.16
C LEU A 440 1.86 -13.29 -12.03
N ALA A 441 2.34 -14.34 -11.37
CA ALA A 441 2.75 -15.60 -11.99
C ALA A 441 1.64 -16.65 -11.89
N VAL A 442 1.00 -16.97 -13.02
CA VAL A 442 -0.14 -17.89 -13.11
C VAL A 442 -0.01 -18.80 -14.33
N ASP A 443 -0.68 -19.95 -14.33
CA ASP A 443 -0.75 -20.79 -15.53
C ASP A 443 -1.84 -20.31 -16.50
N HIS A 444 -2.99 -19.92 -15.96
CA HIS A 444 -4.20 -19.51 -16.69
C HIS A 444 -4.63 -18.08 -16.29
N PRO A 445 -4.21 -17.04 -17.06
CA PRO A 445 -4.55 -15.65 -16.78
C PRO A 445 -6.05 -15.31 -16.79
N ASP A 446 -6.87 -16.14 -17.43
CA ASP A 446 -8.32 -16.02 -17.51
C ASP A 446 -9.06 -16.66 -16.32
N ASP A 447 -8.35 -17.26 -15.35
CA ASP A 447 -8.97 -17.76 -14.11
C ASP A 447 -9.16 -16.59 -13.11
N PRO A 448 -10.41 -16.15 -12.83
CA PRO A 448 -10.66 -15.11 -11.82
C PRO A 448 -10.40 -15.57 -10.38
N PHE A 449 -10.17 -16.87 -10.16
CA PHE A 449 -10.07 -17.50 -8.86
C PHE A 449 -8.69 -18.10 -8.58
N VAL A 450 -7.61 -17.46 -9.08
CA VAL A 450 -6.19 -17.77 -8.78
C VAL A 450 -5.97 -18.12 -7.30
N LEU A 451 -6.70 -17.44 -6.43
CA LEU A 451 -6.51 -17.45 -5.00
C LEU A 451 -7.68 -18.04 -4.20
N ARG A 452 -8.46 -18.99 -4.76
CA ARG A 452 -9.55 -19.69 -4.03
C ARG A 452 -9.03 -20.75 -3.06
N ALA A 453 -9.72 -20.99 -1.93
CA ALA A 453 -9.34 -22.02 -0.96
C ALA A 453 -9.24 -23.42 -1.62
N GLY A 454 -8.21 -24.19 -1.25
CA GLY A 454 -7.98 -25.55 -1.77
C GLY A 454 -7.42 -25.63 -3.19
N ARG A 455 -7.12 -24.49 -3.85
CA ARG A 455 -6.41 -24.48 -5.15
C ARG A 455 -5.04 -25.14 -5.00
N VAL A 456 -4.76 -26.12 -5.85
CA VAL A 456 -3.46 -26.79 -5.95
C VAL A 456 -2.42 -25.81 -6.51
N ALA A 457 -1.21 -25.87 -5.97
CA ALA A 457 -0.10 -25.05 -6.45
C ALA A 457 0.36 -25.49 -7.85
N SER A 458 0.74 -24.53 -8.69
CA SER A 458 1.33 -24.74 -10.00
C SER A 458 2.75 -25.31 -9.88
N ASP A 459 3.09 -26.22 -10.79
CA ASP A 459 4.45 -26.71 -10.96
C ASP A 459 5.32 -25.82 -11.85
N THR A 460 4.71 -24.89 -12.59
CA THR A 460 5.37 -24.10 -13.64
C THR A 460 5.38 -22.60 -13.40
N ALA A 461 4.42 -22.07 -12.64
CA ALA A 461 4.37 -20.65 -12.31
C ALA A 461 5.53 -20.26 -11.37
N ARG A 462 6.26 -19.20 -11.72
CA ARG A 462 7.43 -18.75 -10.96
C ARG A 462 7.69 -17.27 -11.08
N ILE A 463 7.96 -16.61 -9.95
CA ILE A 463 8.58 -15.29 -9.86
C ILE A 463 10.03 -15.46 -9.38
N HIS A 464 10.99 -14.83 -10.04
CA HIS A 464 12.40 -14.84 -9.65
C HIS A 464 13.04 -13.46 -9.77
N ILE A 465 13.31 -12.82 -8.63
CA ILE A 465 14.00 -11.53 -8.53
C ILE A 465 15.42 -11.77 -8.04
N ALA A 466 16.40 -11.32 -8.82
CA ALA A 466 17.81 -11.59 -8.53
C ALA A 466 18.45 -10.53 -7.65
N GLY A 467 19.56 -10.92 -7.02
CA GLY A 467 20.39 -10.03 -6.23
C GLY A 467 20.80 -8.79 -7.04
N GLY A 468 20.70 -7.62 -6.41
CA GLY A 468 20.99 -6.32 -7.02
C GLY A 468 19.82 -5.69 -7.80
N ALA A 469 18.68 -6.38 -7.96
CA ALA A 469 17.46 -5.76 -8.46
C ALA A 469 16.83 -4.84 -7.38
N ARG A 470 16.20 -3.74 -7.80
CA ARG A 470 15.53 -2.79 -6.89
C ARG A 470 14.08 -2.51 -7.32
N ILE A 471 13.17 -2.58 -6.37
CA ILE A 471 11.78 -2.12 -6.52
C ILE A 471 11.54 -1.04 -5.47
N SER A 472 11.28 0.19 -5.91
CA SER A 472 11.02 1.35 -5.06
C SER A 472 9.61 1.85 -5.30
N VAL A 473 8.82 1.88 -4.24
CA VAL A 473 7.50 2.54 -4.19
C VAL A 473 7.47 3.62 -3.11
N ALA A 474 8.66 4.08 -2.71
CA ALA A 474 8.83 5.04 -1.62
C ALA A 474 8.09 6.36 -1.90
N GLY A 475 7.48 6.92 -0.86
CA GLY A 475 6.82 8.22 -0.95
C GLY A 475 7.82 9.36 -1.15
N LEU A 476 7.37 10.45 -1.77
CA LEU A 476 8.20 11.65 -1.96
C LEU A 476 8.56 12.29 -0.61
N GLU A 477 9.84 12.59 -0.42
CA GLU A 477 10.36 13.26 0.77
C GLU A 477 10.43 14.79 0.60
N ASN A 478 10.24 15.53 1.69
CA ASN A 478 10.42 16.98 1.78
C ASN A 478 9.56 17.80 0.79
N VAL A 479 8.34 17.32 0.48
CA VAL A 479 7.41 18.05 -0.38
C VAL A 479 7.02 19.36 0.29
N SER A 480 7.35 20.48 -0.34
CA SER A 480 7.19 21.81 0.27
C SER A 480 5.76 22.33 0.13
N VAL A 481 5.14 22.70 1.23
CA VAL A 481 3.79 23.28 1.30
C VAL A 481 3.83 24.52 2.21
N SER A 482 3.09 25.58 1.91
CA SER A 482 3.03 26.74 2.82
C SER A 482 2.17 26.44 4.05
N ALA A 483 2.68 26.74 5.25
CA ALA A 483 1.89 26.64 6.49
C ALA A 483 0.63 27.51 6.45
N ALA A 484 0.63 28.60 5.66
CA ALA A 484 -0.54 29.47 5.50
C ALA A 484 -1.76 28.77 4.89
N ARG A 485 -1.59 27.65 4.16
CA ARG A 485 -2.69 26.89 3.59
C ARG A 485 -3.63 26.31 4.66
N ASN A 486 -3.09 25.99 5.83
CA ASN A 486 -3.87 25.34 6.89
C ASN A 486 -4.86 26.30 7.56
N SER A 487 -4.75 27.61 7.31
CA SER A 487 -5.71 28.61 7.78
C SER A 487 -6.87 28.76 6.80
N VAL A 488 -8.04 28.32 7.27
CA VAL A 488 -9.29 28.31 6.50
C VAL A 488 -10.26 29.32 7.13
N GLU A 489 -10.99 30.06 6.29
CA GLU A 489 -12.10 30.90 6.75
C GLU A 489 -13.31 30.00 7.09
N VAL A 490 -13.73 30.05 8.33
CA VAL A 490 -14.89 29.33 8.89
C VAL A 490 -15.93 30.37 9.29
N GLU A 491 -17.20 30.11 9.04
CA GLU A 491 -18.31 30.93 9.55
C GLU A 491 -18.95 30.21 10.74
N LEU A 492 -18.99 30.85 11.91
CA LEU A 492 -19.45 30.23 13.14
C LEU A 492 -20.99 30.17 13.19
N ARG A 493 -21.58 29.09 12.67
CA ARG A 493 -23.05 28.87 12.71
C ARG A 493 -23.42 27.86 13.81
N GLY A 494 -24.68 27.43 13.78
CA GLY A 494 -25.21 26.46 14.74
C GLY A 494 -24.46 25.12 14.71
N ASP A 495 -24.10 24.63 13.52
CA ASP A 495 -23.39 23.36 13.34
C ASP A 495 -21.94 23.47 13.83
N GLU A 496 -21.23 24.56 13.48
CA GLU A 496 -19.86 24.79 13.97
C GLU A 496 -19.79 24.94 15.49
N LEU A 497 -20.82 25.50 16.13
CA LEU A 497 -20.83 25.76 17.58
C LEU A 497 -21.64 24.71 18.38
N LYS A 498 -22.04 23.59 17.77
CA LYS A 498 -22.93 22.61 18.42
C LYS A 498 -22.32 22.00 19.69
N ASP A 499 -20.99 21.81 19.69
CA ASP A 499 -20.22 21.29 20.83
C ASP A 499 -19.88 22.39 21.87
N SER A 500 -20.22 23.65 21.59
CA SER A 500 -20.07 24.80 22.50
C SER A 500 -21.42 25.50 22.77
N PRO A 501 -22.33 24.89 23.56
CA PRO A 501 -23.67 25.45 23.82
C PRO A 501 -23.65 26.88 24.38
N VAL A 502 -22.62 27.23 25.16
CA VAL A 502 -22.45 28.55 25.77
C VAL A 502 -22.13 29.67 24.76
N ASN A 503 -21.60 29.33 23.58
CA ASN A 503 -21.26 30.28 22.52
C ASN A 503 -22.22 30.23 21.32
N GLN A 504 -23.18 29.28 21.29
CA GLN A 504 -24.19 29.17 20.21
C GLN A 504 -25.06 30.42 20.05
N GLN A 505 -25.18 31.22 21.12
CA GLN A 505 -25.83 32.53 21.13
C GLN A 505 -24.82 33.59 21.60
N GLY A 506 -24.88 34.79 21.04
CA GLY A 506 -24.01 35.90 21.44
C GLY A 506 -23.15 36.44 20.31
N THR A 507 -21.99 37.01 20.65
CA THR A 507 -21.15 37.82 19.77
C THR A 507 -20.33 37.04 18.74
N LEU A 508 -20.23 35.71 18.87
CA LEU A 508 -19.50 34.86 17.92
C LEU A 508 -20.39 34.27 16.82
N ARG A 509 -21.71 34.18 17.02
CA ARG A 509 -22.61 33.53 16.06
C ARG A 509 -22.75 34.38 14.79
N GLY A 510 -22.57 33.72 13.64
CA GLY A 510 -22.62 34.34 12.31
C GLY A 510 -21.31 34.99 11.90
N GLU A 511 -20.27 34.91 12.74
CA GLU A 511 -19.00 35.57 12.46
C GLU A 511 -18.05 34.70 11.66
N LYS A 512 -17.35 35.34 10.71
CA LYS A 512 -16.27 34.73 9.93
C LYS A 512 -14.94 34.85 10.65
N VAL A 513 -14.25 33.72 10.75
CA VAL A 513 -13.03 33.55 11.52
C VAL A 513 -12.03 32.70 10.73
N TYR A 514 -10.75 33.06 10.78
CA TYR A 514 -9.67 32.25 10.25
C TYR A 514 -9.15 31.30 11.31
N VAL A 515 -9.17 30.00 11.00
CA VAL A 515 -8.82 28.90 11.92
C VAL A 515 -7.77 28.02 11.25
N ASP A 516 -6.73 27.66 11.99
CA ASP A 516 -5.82 26.60 11.60
C ASP A 516 -6.47 25.23 11.83
N ILE A 517 -6.99 24.62 10.75
CA ILE A 517 -7.79 23.40 10.83
C ILE A 517 -6.97 22.23 11.34
N ASN A 518 -5.71 22.11 10.93
CA ASN A 518 -4.85 21.01 11.37
C ASN A 518 -4.55 21.11 12.86
N ARG A 519 -4.25 22.31 13.37
CA ARG A 519 -4.02 22.51 14.81
C ARG A 519 -5.29 22.28 15.65
N ALA A 520 -6.45 22.75 15.18
CA ALA A 520 -7.72 22.53 15.86
C ALA A 520 -8.09 21.04 15.90
N LEU A 521 -7.89 20.30 14.81
CA LEU A 521 -8.10 18.84 14.78
C LEU A 521 -7.12 18.10 15.69
N VAL A 522 -5.84 18.47 15.72
CA VAL A 522 -4.85 17.89 16.66
C VAL A 522 -5.25 18.12 18.12
N ASN A 523 -5.78 19.30 18.45
CA ASN A 523 -6.31 19.57 19.80
C ASN A 523 -7.51 18.66 20.13
N SER A 524 -8.43 18.47 19.18
CA SER A 524 -9.56 17.55 19.31
C SER A 524 -9.11 16.08 19.45
N ASP A 525 -8.15 15.63 18.63
CA ASP A 525 -7.56 14.29 18.67
C ASP A 525 -6.86 14.00 20.00
N ALA A 526 -6.27 15.03 20.62
CA ALA A 526 -5.68 14.96 21.94
C ALA A 526 -6.73 14.93 23.08
N GLY A 527 -8.03 14.92 22.76
CA GLY A 527 -9.14 14.90 23.70
C GLY A 527 -9.39 16.24 24.40
N LYS A 528 -8.87 17.35 23.86
CA LYS A 528 -9.20 18.69 24.36
C LYS A 528 -10.55 19.12 23.82
N SER A 529 -11.28 19.91 24.59
CA SER A 529 -12.50 20.57 24.14
C SER A 529 -12.15 21.68 23.13
N THR A 530 -12.87 21.75 22.01
CA THR A 530 -12.64 22.73 20.94
C THR A 530 -13.91 23.52 20.65
N LEU A 531 -13.80 24.84 20.53
CA LEU A 531 -14.92 25.75 20.28
C LEU A 531 -15.69 25.39 19.01
N ILE A 532 -14.97 25.02 17.94
CA ILE A 532 -15.56 24.54 16.70
C ILE A 532 -15.70 23.03 16.81
N ALA A 533 -16.88 22.54 16.46
CA ALA A 533 -17.23 21.14 16.48
C ALA A 533 -16.33 20.33 15.54
N ARG A 534 -15.98 19.12 15.98
CA ARG A 534 -14.98 18.28 15.30
C ARG A 534 -15.38 17.95 13.86
N ASP A 535 -16.62 17.54 13.63
CA ASP A 535 -17.13 17.18 12.31
C ASP A 535 -17.15 18.38 11.34
N SER A 536 -17.35 19.57 11.86
CA SER A 536 -17.22 20.81 11.08
C SER A 536 -15.77 21.04 10.67
N LEU A 537 -14.81 20.87 11.58
CA LEU A 537 -13.37 20.95 11.25
C LEU A 537 -12.98 19.90 10.20
N GLU A 538 -13.48 18.67 10.30
CA GLU A 538 -13.28 17.61 9.30
C GLU A 538 -13.89 18.00 7.94
N SER A 539 -15.07 18.65 7.92
CA SER A 539 -15.69 19.18 6.71
C SER A 539 -14.88 20.30 6.03
N TYR A 540 -14.25 21.18 6.81
CA TYR A 540 -13.34 22.20 6.26
C TYR A 540 -12.01 21.58 5.79
N GLN A 541 -11.47 20.57 6.49
CA GLN A 541 -10.29 19.83 6.02
C GLN A 541 -10.57 19.13 4.68
N ALA A 542 -11.77 18.57 4.53
CA ALA A 542 -12.23 17.94 3.29
C ALA A 542 -12.29 18.90 2.08
N LYS A 543 -12.31 20.22 2.30
CA LYS A 543 -12.27 21.24 1.23
C LYS A 543 -10.84 21.64 0.84
N LEU A 544 -9.82 21.13 1.52
CA LEU A 544 -8.43 21.42 1.16
C LEU A 544 -8.04 20.73 -0.15
N GLU A 545 -7.28 21.47 -0.94
CA GLU A 545 -6.77 21.04 -2.23
C GLU A 545 -5.28 20.68 -2.15
N ARG A 546 -4.92 19.55 -2.76
CA ARG A 546 -3.53 19.04 -2.83
C ARG A 546 -3.15 18.66 -4.25
N GLY A 547 -1.92 19.02 -4.63
CA GLY A 547 -1.31 18.61 -5.89
C GLY A 547 -0.71 17.20 -5.83
N VAL A 548 -0.23 16.70 -6.97
CA VAL A 548 0.26 15.33 -7.10
C VAL A 548 1.45 15.03 -6.18
N ALA A 549 2.38 15.99 -6.00
CA ALA A 549 3.56 15.78 -5.17
C ALA A 549 3.19 15.45 -3.71
N GLU A 550 2.27 16.20 -3.11
CA GLU A 550 1.82 15.94 -1.73
C GLU A 550 1.01 14.65 -1.63
N ARG A 551 0.21 14.32 -2.65
CA ARG A 551 -0.58 13.09 -2.72
C ARG A 551 0.28 11.84 -2.91
N SER A 552 1.52 11.98 -3.38
CA SER A 552 2.51 10.91 -3.56
C SER A 552 3.52 10.82 -2.40
N THR A 553 3.20 11.34 -1.21
CA THR A 553 4.10 11.29 -0.05
C THR A 553 3.98 10.02 0.80
N ALA A 554 2.90 9.25 0.70
CA ALA A 554 2.82 7.93 1.34
C ALA A 554 3.56 6.87 0.52
N GLY A 555 4.09 5.83 1.17
CA GLY A 555 4.66 4.68 0.48
C GLY A 555 3.60 3.87 -0.27
N GLY A 556 3.98 3.28 -1.40
CA GLY A 556 3.11 2.45 -2.23
C GLY A 556 3.08 0.97 -1.84
N HIS A 557 2.57 0.12 -2.73
CA HIS A 557 2.33 -1.29 -2.46
C HIS A 557 3.04 -2.18 -3.48
N VAL A 558 3.73 -3.21 -3.02
CA VAL A 558 4.32 -4.26 -3.86
C VAL A 558 3.62 -5.58 -3.58
N ARG A 559 3.12 -6.24 -4.62
CA ARG A 559 2.40 -7.50 -4.52
C ARG A 559 3.00 -8.53 -5.46
N LEU A 560 3.52 -9.61 -4.88
CA LEU A 560 4.11 -10.73 -5.60
C LEU A 560 3.21 -11.96 -5.39
N VAL A 561 2.54 -12.40 -6.44
CA VAL A 561 1.63 -13.55 -6.38
C VAL A 561 2.06 -14.58 -7.40
N SER A 562 2.42 -15.76 -6.93
CA SER A 562 2.72 -16.93 -7.75
C SER A 562 1.83 -18.11 -7.36
N GLU A 563 1.16 -18.71 -8.35
CA GLU A 563 0.51 -20.02 -8.17
C GLU A 563 1.53 -21.12 -7.86
N GLY A 564 2.82 -20.91 -8.14
CA GLY A 564 3.90 -21.84 -7.85
C GLY A 564 4.93 -21.21 -6.92
N GLU A 565 6.11 -20.91 -7.45
CA GLU A 565 7.28 -20.49 -6.66
C GLU A 565 7.51 -18.98 -6.70
N THR A 566 7.99 -18.38 -5.60
CA THR A 566 8.45 -16.99 -5.53
C THR A 566 9.85 -16.93 -4.91
N ILE A 567 10.85 -16.56 -5.70
CA ILE A 567 12.27 -16.58 -5.32
C ILE A 567 12.81 -15.14 -5.31
N LEU A 568 13.24 -14.69 -4.14
CA LEU A 568 13.80 -13.37 -3.90
C LEU A 568 15.22 -13.55 -3.35
N GLU A 569 16.21 -13.35 -4.21
CA GLU A 569 17.62 -13.58 -3.89
C GLU A 569 18.19 -12.56 -2.91
N SER A 570 19.28 -12.96 -2.26
CA SER A 570 20.09 -12.06 -1.44
C SER A 570 20.57 -10.85 -2.24
N GLY A 571 20.44 -9.66 -1.64
CA GLY A 571 20.81 -8.40 -2.28
C GLY A 571 19.69 -7.75 -3.12
N THR A 572 18.53 -8.40 -3.27
CA THR A 572 17.32 -7.73 -3.77
C THR A 572 16.90 -6.63 -2.80
N GLN A 573 16.46 -5.47 -3.29
CA GLN A 573 16.04 -4.33 -2.46
C GLN A 573 14.60 -3.91 -2.74
N PHE A 574 13.79 -3.85 -1.68
CA PHE A 574 12.47 -3.23 -1.69
C PHE A 574 12.50 -1.95 -0.87
N ASP A 575 12.25 -0.81 -1.50
CA ASP A 575 12.12 0.47 -0.81
C ASP A 575 10.64 0.84 -0.69
N LEU A 576 10.13 0.67 0.53
CA LEU A 576 8.75 0.94 0.93
C LEU A 576 8.69 2.20 1.80
N SER A 577 9.73 3.03 1.83
CA SER A 577 9.81 4.16 2.77
C SER A 577 8.63 5.13 2.63
N GLY A 578 8.16 5.64 3.75
CA GLY A 578 7.21 6.76 3.80
C GLY A 578 7.93 8.07 3.53
N GLY A 579 7.29 8.94 2.75
CA GLY A 579 7.79 10.27 2.43
C GLY A 579 7.48 11.30 3.53
N SER A 580 7.54 12.58 3.16
CA SER A 580 7.27 13.69 4.09
C SER A 580 6.84 14.97 3.39
N VAL A 581 6.03 15.75 4.10
CA VAL A 581 5.64 17.12 3.75
C VAL A 581 6.38 18.07 4.66
N ARG A 582 7.01 19.10 4.09
CA ARG A 582 7.64 20.19 4.83
C ARG A 582 6.77 21.43 4.71
N TYR A 583 6.09 21.77 5.80
CA TYR A 583 5.37 23.04 5.89
C TYR A 583 6.37 24.17 6.09
N THR A 584 6.41 25.14 5.18
CA THR A 584 7.33 26.28 5.24
C THR A 584 6.77 27.39 6.10
N ALA A 585 7.67 28.12 6.77
CA ALA A 585 7.30 29.23 7.64
C ALA A 585 6.49 30.30 6.91
N ALA A 586 5.42 30.79 7.54
CA ALA A 586 4.53 31.78 6.95
C ALA A 586 3.82 32.62 8.03
N ASN A 587 3.42 33.85 7.66
CA ASN A 587 2.44 34.60 8.43
C ASN A 587 1.04 34.09 8.07
N VAL A 588 0.42 33.40 9.01
CA VAL A 588 -0.85 32.73 8.84
C VAL A 588 -1.96 33.61 9.41
N LYS A 589 -3.06 33.78 8.67
CA LYS A 589 -4.24 34.46 9.21
C LYS A 589 -4.78 33.66 10.40
N SER A 590 -5.05 34.33 11.51
CA SER A 590 -5.71 33.72 12.67
C SER A 590 -6.71 34.69 13.26
N THR A 591 -7.66 34.18 14.05
CA THR A 591 -8.62 34.98 14.79
C THR A 591 -8.32 34.87 16.27
N LEU A 592 -8.15 36.01 16.94
CA LEU A 592 -8.01 36.09 18.38
C LEU A 592 -9.36 36.41 19.00
N LEU A 593 -9.81 35.57 19.92
CA LEU A 593 -11.00 35.75 20.74
C LEU A 593 -10.62 36.42 22.05
N THR A 594 -11.51 37.23 22.62
CA THR A 594 -11.34 37.85 23.94
C THR A 594 -12.24 37.19 24.97
N THR A 595 -11.72 36.90 26.16
CA THR A 595 -12.48 36.47 27.33
C THR A 595 -11.84 37.04 28.60
N GLY A 596 -12.58 37.86 29.36
CA GLY A 596 -12.08 38.45 30.62
C GLY A 596 -10.77 39.23 30.47
N GLY A 597 -10.55 39.90 29.32
CA GLY A 597 -9.33 40.66 29.01
C GLY A 597 -8.13 39.83 28.54
N LYS A 598 -8.28 38.51 28.36
CA LYS A 598 -7.26 37.63 27.77
C LYS A 598 -7.57 37.34 26.31
N LEU A 599 -6.52 37.22 25.49
CA LEU A 599 -6.62 36.85 24.08
C LEU A 599 -6.34 35.36 23.91
N VAL A 600 -7.20 34.67 23.16
CA VAL A 600 -7.10 33.22 22.87
C VAL A 600 -7.21 33.03 21.35
N ASP A 601 -6.29 32.29 20.74
CA ASP A 601 -6.39 31.91 19.32
C ASP A 601 -7.55 30.93 19.15
N ILE A 602 -8.37 31.13 18.13
CA ILE A 602 -9.55 30.30 17.88
C ILE A 602 -9.24 28.81 17.73
N ALA A 603 -8.05 28.43 17.25
CA ALA A 603 -7.65 27.03 17.14
C ALA A 603 -7.39 26.35 18.51
N ASP A 604 -7.17 27.15 19.56
CA ASP A 604 -6.99 26.69 20.95
C ASP A 604 -8.19 27.03 21.85
N ALA A 605 -9.25 27.60 21.29
CA ALA A 605 -10.42 28.01 22.06
C ALA A 605 -11.19 26.79 22.59
N ASP A 606 -11.43 26.77 23.89
CA ASP A 606 -12.19 25.73 24.61
C ASP A 606 -13.71 25.90 24.45
N ALA A 607 -14.46 24.81 24.33
CA ALA A 607 -15.90 24.85 24.07
C ALA A 607 -16.75 25.25 25.29
N GLU A 608 -16.25 25.05 26.51
CA GLU A 608 -16.95 25.39 27.76
C GLU A 608 -16.70 26.85 28.18
N THR A 609 -15.73 27.51 27.55
CA THR A 609 -15.39 28.90 27.83
C THR A 609 -16.26 29.85 27.03
N ARG A 610 -16.96 30.77 27.71
CA ARG A 610 -17.69 31.87 27.05
C ARG A 610 -16.71 32.95 26.61
N TYR A 611 -16.79 33.34 25.34
CA TYR A 611 -16.00 34.42 24.77
C TYR A 611 -16.85 35.70 24.64
N ASP A 612 -16.21 36.85 24.90
CA ASP A 612 -16.85 38.16 24.87
C ASP A 612 -16.91 38.74 23.45
N GLY A 613 -15.98 38.33 22.55
CA GLY A 613 -15.96 38.75 21.15
C GLY A 613 -14.65 38.44 20.43
N ILE A 614 -14.48 39.01 19.23
CA ILE A 614 -13.25 38.93 18.43
C ILE A 614 -12.39 40.16 18.73
N ALA A 615 -11.11 39.95 19.06
CA ALA A 615 -10.20 40.99 19.54
C ALA A 615 -9.97 42.13 18.55
N THR A 616 -10.00 41.84 17.24
CA THR A 616 -9.86 42.85 16.19
C THR A 616 -11.17 43.53 15.83
N ARG A 617 -12.25 43.33 16.61
CA ARG A 617 -13.52 44.00 16.37
C ARG A 617 -13.93 44.82 17.57
N PHE A 618 -14.20 46.10 17.31
CA PHE A 618 -14.73 47.02 18.29
C PHE A 618 -16.19 47.28 18.00
N VAL A 619 -17.07 46.83 18.90
CA VAL A 619 -18.51 47.04 18.77
C VAL A 619 -18.89 48.30 19.55
N LYS A 620 -19.36 49.32 18.83
CA LYS A 620 -19.94 50.52 19.43
C LYS A 620 -21.46 50.35 19.49
N ASP A 621 -21.96 50.14 20.70
CA ASP A 621 -23.38 49.94 20.96
C ASP A 621 -24.08 51.30 21.19
N TYR A 622 -24.94 51.69 20.25
CA TYR A 622 -25.78 52.88 20.36
C TYR A 622 -27.12 52.48 20.98
N GLY A 623 -27.09 52.05 22.25
CA GLY A 623 -28.23 51.41 22.94
C GLY A 623 -29.54 52.20 22.94
N ARG A 624 -29.51 53.53 22.75
CA ARG A 624 -30.72 54.37 22.60
C ARG A 624 -31.47 54.16 21.28
N TRP A 625 -30.77 53.73 20.22
CA TRP A 625 -31.33 53.53 18.88
C TRP A 625 -31.38 52.07 18.46
N ASN A 626 -30.96 51.15 19.33
CA ASN A 626 -30.84 49.72 19.03
C ASN A 626 -30.00 49.43 17.78
N VAL A 627 -28.95 50.24 17.56
CA VAL A 627 -27.99 50.09 16.46
C VAL A 627 -26.62 49.75 17.05
N LYS A 628 -25.97 48.71 16.52
CA LYS A 628 -24.58 48.37 16.84
C LYS A 628 -23.73 48.59 15.61
N GLU A 629 -22.69 49.41 15.75
CA GLU A 629 -21.68 49.62 14.72
C GLU A 629 -20.47 48.75 15.05
N VAL A 630 -20.10 47.85 14.13
CA VAL A 630 -18.92 47.00 14.27
C VAL A 630 -17.79 47.62 13.45
N ILE A 631 -16.72 48.03 14.14
CA ILE A 631 -15.50 48.54 13.53
C ILE A 631 -14.49 47.40 13.49
N ASP A 632 -14.10 46.98 12.29
CA ASP A 632 -13.06 45.97 12.09
C ASP A 632 -11.67 46.64 12.07
N LEU A 633 -10.82 46.26 13.01
CA LEU A 633 -9.46 46.77 13.21
C LEU A 633 -8.42 46.02 12.35
N GLY A 634 -8.86 45.09 11.50
CA GLY A 634 -8.04 44.34 10.57
C GLY A 634 -7.85 42.87 10.95
N GLN A 635 -7.01 42.18 10.17
CA GLN A 635 -6.75 40.75 10.35
C GLN A 635 -5.60 40.52 11.34
N SER A 636 -5.80 39.60 12.28
CA SER A 636 -4.70 39.08 13.10
C SER A 636 -3.87 38.06 12.32
N TYR A 637 -2.56 38.13 12.49
CA TYR A 637 -1.61 37.17 11.91
C TYR A 637 -0.84 36.48 13.03
N ARG A 638 -0.64 35.18 12.87
CA ARG A 638 0.26 34.37 13.67
C ARG A 638 1.45 33.98 12.79
N TYR A 639 2.66 34.13 13.30
CA TYR A 639 3.81 33.53 12.66
C TYR A 639 3.81 32.02 12.93
N ASP A 640 3.78 31.22 11.87
CA ASP A 640 4.00 29.78 11.94
C ASP A 640 5.43 29.47 11.49
N PRO A 641 6.27 28.84 12.34
CA PRO A 641 7.64 28.52 11.99
C PRO A 641 7.79 27.40 10.95
N GLY A 642 6.69 26.74 10.56
CA GLY A 642 6.70 25.53 9.76
C GLY A 642 7.05 24.29 10.58
N TYR A 643 6.75 23.12 10.02
CA TYR A 643 6.99 21.82 10.65
C TYR A 643 7.11 20.73 9.57
N VAL A 644 7.62 19.56 9.95
CA VAL A 644 7.60 18.39 9.06
C VAL A 644 6.46 17.47 9.46
N GLU A 645 5.77 16.91 8.48
CA GLU A 645 4.79 15.86 8.65
C GLU A 645 5.28 14.64 7.85
N GLY A 646 5.66 13.56 8.52
CA GLY A 646 5.99 12.33 7.80
C GLY A 646 4.76 11.50 7.49
N LYS A 647 4.91 10.60 6.51
CA LYS A 647 3.84 9.74 6.02
C LYS A 647 4.16 8.27 6.23
N ASP A 648 3.11 7.47 6.13
CA ASP A 648 3.17 6.04 6.30
C ASP A 648 4.06 5.42 5.21
N ALA A 649 4.81 4.40 5.62
CA ALA A 649 5.52 3.52 4.71
C ALA A 649 4.55 2.55 4.01
N GLY A 650 5.04 1.97 2.92
CA GLY A 650 4.31 1.06 2.05
C GLY A 650 4.26 -0.38 2.55
N SER A 651 3.78 -1.27 1.69
CA SER A 651 3.62 -2.70 2.00
C SER A 651 4.23 -3.62 0.95
N LEU A 652 4.76 -4.76 1.37
CA LEU A 652 5.12 -5.89 0.52
C LEU A 652 4.28 -7.12 0.88
N SER A 653 3.54 -7.65 -0.09
CA SER A 653 2.83 -8.93 0.04
C SER A 653 3.47 -9.98 -0.86
N VAL A 654 3.81 -11.13 -0.30
CA VAL A 654 4.46 -12.25 -1.00
C VAL A 654 3.63 -13.52 -0.83
N ILE A 655 3.19 -14.07 -1.95
CA ILE A 655 2.47 -15.34 -2.03
C ILE A 655 3.22 -16.23 -3.02
N GLY A 656 3.65 -17.40 -2.57
CA GLY A 656 4.14 -18.49 -3.41
C GLY A 656 3.48 -19.77 -2.94
N MET A 657 2.43 -20.21 -3.64
CA MET A 657 1.61 -21.33 -3.16
C MET A 657 2.39 -22.64 -3.09
N LYS A 658 3.47 -22.81 -3.87
CA LYS A 658 4.35 -23.98 -3.80
C LYS A 658 5.54 -23.75 -2.87
N ALA A 659 6.27 -22.67 -3.09
CA ALA A 659 7.41 -22.30 -2.27
C ALA A 659 7.74 -20.82 -2.38
N VAL A 660 8.27 -20.26 -1.30
CA VAL A 660 8.85 -18.93 -1.20
C VAL A 660 10.29 -19.07 -0.72
N VAL A 661 11.20 -18.35 -1.36
CA VAL A 661 12.56 -18.09 -0.87
C VAL A 661 12.68 -16.59 -0.69
N MET A 662 12.84 -16.12 0.55
CA MET A 662 12.84 -14.69 0.89
C MET A 662 14.18 -14.27 1.50
N GLN A 663 15.09 -13.78 0.67
CA GLN A 663 16.40 -13.28 1.09
C GLN A 663 16.60 -11.79 0.75
N ALA A 664 15.51 -11.08 0.43
CA ALA A 664 15.55 -9.68 0.06
C ALA A 664 15.67 -8.74 1.28
N ASN A 665 16.23 -7.56 1.06
CA ASN A 665 16.24 -6.46 2.02
C ASN A 665 15.01 -5.58 1.83
N ILE A 666 14.39 -5.18 2.93
CA ILE A 666 13.25 -4.26 2.94
C ILE A 666 13.64 -3.00 3.71
N GLN A 667 13.42 -1.85 3.09
CA GLN A 667 13.60 -0.53 3.67
C GLN A 667 12.21 0.11 3.88
N GLY A 668 11.96 0.54 5.11
CA GLY A 668 10.68 1.07 5.56
C GLY A 668 10.86 2.30 6.45
N ARG A 669 11.66 3.27 5.99
CA ARG A 669 11.93 4.49 6.75
C ARG A 669 10.67 5.32 6.90
N THR A 670 10.49 5.94 8.06
CA THR A 670 9.47 6.95 8.29
C THR A 670 10.08 8.13 9.03
N THR A 671 9.50 9.31 8.83
CA THR A 671 9.90 10.53 9.55
C THR A 671 8.81 10.88 10.55
N VAL A 672 9.13 11.12 11.81
CA VAL A 672 8.14 11.61 12.78
C VAL A 672 8.27 13.13 12.89
N GLY A 673 7.19 13.83 12.53
CA GLY A 673 7.08 15.29 12.66
C GLY A 673 6.96 15.77 14.10
N GLU A 674 7.27 17.05 14.34
CA GLU A 674 7.16 17.65 15.68
C GLU A 674 5.73 17.55 16.25
N LEU A 675 4.73 17.93 15.45
CA LEU A 675 3.32 17.87 15.84
C LEU A 675 2.82 16.43 16.02
N GLN A 676 3.28 15.49 15.19
CA GLN A 676 2.94 14.06 15.32
C GLN A 676 3.48 13.50 16.64
N ARG A 677 4.72 13.83 17.00
CA ARG A 677 5.32 13.46 18.29
C ARG A 677 4.54 14.04 19.48
N GLU A 678 4.10 15.30 19.40
CA GLU A 678 3.32 15.93 20.47
C GLU A 678 1.94 15.28 20.64
N ALA A 679 1.27 14.97 19.53
CA ALA A 679 0.01 14.23 19.51
C ALA A 679 0.14 12.78 19.97
N GLY A 680 1.36 12.22 19.99
CA GLY A 680 1.60 10.81 20.30
C GLY A 680 1.30 9.89 19.12
N THR A 681 1.29 10.42 17.89
CA THR A 681 1.07 9.67 16.66
C THR A 681 2.38 9.50 15.91
N THR A 682 2.61 8.33 15.33
CA THR A 682 3.71 8.07 14.39
C THR A 682 3.14 7.59 13.07
N PRO A 683 3.78 7.91 11.93
CA PRO A 683 3.47 7.22 10.70
C PRO A 683 3.72 5.72 10.84
N ALA A 684 2.87 4.91 10.23
CA ALA A 684 3.02 3.46 10.20
C ALA A 684 4.31 3.09 9.45
N GLY A 685 5.13 2.23 10.04
CA GLY A 685 6.30 1.66 9.36
C GLY A 685 5.90 0.57 8.36
N ALA A 686 6.85 0.11 7.54
CA ALA A 686 6.55 -0.78 6.43
C ALA A 686 5.94 -2.12 6.88
N SER A 687 5.04 -2.65 6.07
CA SER A 687 4.40 -3.94 6.30
C SER A 687 4.92 -5.04 5.36
N LEU A 688 5.09 -6.24 5.91
CA LEU A 688 5.41 -7.46 5.18
C LEU A 688 4.35 -8.51 5.48
N ALA A 689 3.67 -8.99 4.44
CA ALA A 689 2.73 -10.10 4.51
C ALA A 689 3.27 -11.31 3.73
N ILE A 690 3.42 -12.45 4.40
CA ILE A 690 3.73 -13.74 3.76
C ILE A 690 2.47 -14.61 3.80
N GLY A 691 2.03 -15.09 2.65
CA GLY A 691 0.76 -15.81 2.54
C GLY A 691 -0.44 -14.89 2.79
N ARG A 692 -1.63 -15.49 2.86
CA ARG A 692 -2.91 -14.80 3.07
C ARG A 692 -3.99 -15.79 3.46
N LEU A 693 -4.84 -15.44 4.42
CA LEU A 693 -6.08 -16.16 4.67
C LEU A 693 -7.08 -16.01 3.52
N VAL A 694 -7.54 -17.14 3.01
CA VAL A 694 -8.68 -17.29 2.11
C VAL A 694 -9.65 -18.26 2.76
N GLU A 695 -10.90 -17.85 2.93
CA GLU A 695 -11.97 -18.70 3.45
C GLU A 695 -12.85 -19.17 2.30
N GLY A 696 -13.13 -20.47 2.26
CA GLY A 696 -14.06 -21.08 1.31
C GLY A 696 -14.91 -22.15 1.98
N THR A 697 -15.76 -22.81 1.21
CA THR A 697 -16.61 -23.92 1.69
C THR A 697 -15.80 -25.08 2.27
N SER A 698 -14.58 -25.28 1.79
CA SER A 698 -13.67 -26.33 2.27
C SER A 698 -12.94 -25.97 3.58
N GLY A 699 -13.01 -24.72 4.05
CA GLY A 699 -12.31 -24.23 5.23
C GLY A 699 -11.33 -23.09 4.94
N LYS A 700 -10.41 -22.83 5.88
CA LYS A 700 -9.36 -21.80 5.79
C LYS A 700 -8.19 -22.30 4.94
N ASP A 701 -7.59 -21.42 4.16
CA ASP A 701 -6.37 -21.68 3.38
C ASP A 701 -5.45 -20.46 3.43
N TYR A 702 -4.20 -20.67 3.83
CA TYR A 702 -3.23 -19.61 4.08
C TYR A 702 -2.32 -19.28 2.90
N LYS A 703 -2.47 -19.97 1.76
CA LYS A 703 -1.74 -19.70 0.51
C LYS A 703 -0.22 -19.69 0.63
N GLN A 704 0.29 -20.48 1.57
CA GLN A 704 1.70 -20.65 1.83
C GLN A 704 1.92 -22.09 2.31
N ASN A 705 2.44 -22.94 1.44
CA ASN A 705 2.55 -24.39 1.67
C ASN A 705 3.96 -24.81 2.11
N GLN A 706 4.54 -24.06 3.05
CA GLN A 706 5.82 -24.35 3.68
C GLN A 706 5.69 -24.20 5.20
N ARG A 707 6.48 -24.97 5.97
CA ARG A 707 6.76 -24.60 7.36
C ARG A 707 7.53 -23.27 7.37
N VAL A 708 7.18 -22.34 8.25
CA VAL A 708 7.90 -21.06 8.37
C VAL A 708 8.82 -21.09 9.58
N VAL A 709 10.08 -20.71 9.41
CA VAL A 709 11.06 -20.65 10.50
C VAL A 709 11.70 -19.27 10.52
N PHE A 710 11.68 -18.60 11.67
CA PHE A 710 12.40 -17.35 11.89
C PHE A 710 13.77 -17.65 12.51
N GLU A 711 14.80 -17.57 11.70
CA GLU A 711 16.20 -17.77 12.09
C GLU A 711 17.12 -16.94 11.18
N ARG A 712 18.24 -16.47 11.72
CA ARG A 712 19.23 -15.63 11.03
C ARG A 712 20.04 -16.43 10.03
N THR A 713 20.30 -17.71 10.35
CA THR A 713 21.04 -18.64 9.50
C THR A 713 20.18 -19.87 9.25
N GLY A 714 19.79 -20.09 8.00
CA GLY A 714 19.05 -21.27 7.56
C GLY A 714 19.45 -21.67 6.15
N VAL A 715 18.67 -22.56 5.54
CA VAL A 715 18.93 -23.01 4.15
C VAL A 715 18.81 -21.82 3.20
N THR A 716 19.87 -21.56 2.45
CA THR A 716 19.92 -20.47 1.47
C THR A 716 19.87 -20.99 0.05
N LEU A 717 19.45 -20.14 -0.87
CA LEU A 717 19.60 -20.40 -2.29
C LEU A 717 21.11 -20.59 -2.64
N PRO A 718 21.47 -21.57 -3.51
CA PRO A 718 22.84 -21.70 -4.01
C PRO A 718 23.33 -20.43 -4.71
N VAL A 719 24.62 -20.11 -4.57
CA VAL A 719 25.21 -18.88 -5.13
C VAL A 719 25.13 -18.83 -6.66
N ASP A 720 25.14 -19.99 -7.31
CA ASP A 720 25.09 -20.16 -8.77
C ASP A 720 23.70 -20.51 -9.31
N PHE A 721 22.65 -20.38 -8.48
CA PHE A 721 21.27 -20.68 -8.86
C PHE A 721 20.79 -19.79 -10.03
N LYS A 722 20.21 -20.40 -11.06
CA LYS A 722 19.73 -19.73 -12.27
C LYS A 722 18.22 -19.82 -12.39
N PHE A 723 17.68 -18.89 -13.17
CA PHE A 723 16.28 -18.94 -13.55
C PHE A 723 15.99 -20.22 -14.37
N GLY A 724 15.06 -21.02 -13.88
CA GLY A 724 14.72 -22.34 -14.45
C GLY A 724 15.24 -23.51 -13.63
N ASP A 725 16.20 -23.30 -12.74
CA ASP A 725 16.73 -24.37 -11.87
C ASP A 725 15.66 -24.84 -10.88
N ALA A 726 15.69 -26.11 -10.50
CA ALA A 726 14.75 -26.67 -9.53
C ALA A 726 15.18 -26.30 -8.10
N LEU A 727 14.23 -25.89 -7.26
CA LEU A 727 14.48 -25.75 -5.82
C LEU A 727 14.71 -27.13 -5.18
N SER A 728 15.64 -27.18 -4.22
CA SER A 728 15.85 -28.33 -3.35
C SER A 728 14.59 -28.63 -2.53
N GLN A 729 14.46 -29.85 -2.03
CA GLN A 729 13.29 -30.22 -1.23
C GLN A 729 13.22 -29.40 0.07
N ASP A 730 14.35 -29.12 0.72
CA ASP A 730 14.40 -28.29 1.93
C ASP A 730 13.80 -26.88 1.70
N LEU A 731 14.13 -26.26 0.56
CA LEU A 731 13.59 -24.95 0.17
C LEU A 731 12.11 -25.01 -0.24
N LYS A 732 11.57 -26.19 -0.57
CA LYS A 732 10.14 -26.40 -0.84
C LYS A 732 9.33 -26.71 0.41
N ASP A 733 9.96 -27.31 1.42
CA ASP A 733 9.29 -27.71 2.66
C ASP A 733 9.36 -26.61 3.73
N THR A 734 10.43 -25.79 3.73
CA THR A 734 10.66 -24.76 4.74
C THR A 734 10.97 -23.40 4.12
N LEU A 735 10.23 -22.38 4.54
CA LEU A 735 10.57 -20.97 4.34
C LEU A 735 11.33 -20.47 5.56
N VAL A 736 12.58 -20.06 5.36
CA VAL A 736 13.36 -19.34 6.38
C VAL A 736 13.18 -17.84 6.18
N LEU A 737 12.74 -17.15 7.24
CA LEU A 737 12.67 -15.69 7.31
C LEU A 737 13.74 -15.18 8.27
N ASN A 738 14.63 -14.33 7.77
CA ASN A 738 15.65 -13.72 8.63
C ASN A 738 14.98 -12.78 9.64
N SER A 739 15.20 -13.02 10.94
CA SER A 739 14.66 -12.20 12.03
C SER A 739 15.11 -10.74 11.97
N GLU A 740 16.26 -10.45 11.35
CA GLU A 740 16.78 -9.10 11.13
C GLU A 740 16.03 -8.31 10.04
N LEU A 741 15.04 -8.91 9.35
CA LEU A 741 14.11 -8.18 8.47
C LEU A 741 13.26 -7.17 9.25
N MET A 742 13.06 -7.42 10.55
CA MET A 742 12.32 -6.53 11.44
C MET A 742 13.24 -5.53 12.13
N GLY A 743 12.71 -4.34 12.39
CA GLY A 743 13.38 -3.33 13.19
C GLY A 743 13.10 -1.91 12.72
N LYS A 744 13.82 -0.95 13.30
CA LYS A 744 13.75 0.45 12.88
C LYS A 744 14.14 0.58 11.41
N ASP A 745 13.39 1.38 10.65
CA ASP A 745 13.64 1.67 9.24
C ASP A 745 13.55 0.44 8.30
N LYS A 746 13.05 -0.69 8.80
CA LYS A 746 12.84 -1.96 8.08
C LYS A 746 11.36 -2.37 8.13
N VAL A 747 11.04 -3.65 8.32
CA VAL A 747 9.67 -4.12 8.55
C VAL A 747 9.24 -3.76 9.98
N ALA A 748 8.14 -3.02 10.07
CA ALA A 748 7.49 -2.67 11.34
C ALA A 748 6.27 -3.54 11.64
N GLN A 749 5.57 -3.99 10.59
CA GLN A 749 4.37 -4.80 10.69
C GLN A 749 4.61 -6.12 9.94
N LEU A 750 4.61 -7.24 10.63
CA LEU A 750 4.80 -8.57 10.04
C LEU A 750 3.51 -9.38 10.21
N ASP A 751 2.95 -9.86 9.09
CA ASP A 751 1.86 -10.83 9.07
C ASP A 751 2.33 -12.08 8.31
N VAL A 752 2.29 -13.24 8.96
CA VAL A 752 2.67 -14.53 8.36
C VAL A 752 1.49 -15.48 8.45
N PHE A 753 1.12 -16.04 7.30
CA PHE A 753 0.12 -17.08 7.16
C PHE A 753 0.80 -18.32 6.59
N SER A 754 0.59 -19.47 7.21
CA SER A 754 1.21 -20.74 6.80
C SER A 754 0.22 -21.88 6.93
N ASN A 755 0.10 -22.71 5.89
CA ASN A 755 -0.69 -23.94 5.94
C ASN A 755 -0.01 -25.01 6.82
N TYR A 756 1.29 -24.88 7.10
CA TYR A 756 2.04 -25.74 8.03
C TYR A 756 2.44 -24.98 9.29
N ALA A 757 3.26 -25.58 10.15
CA ALA A 757 3.74 -24.97 11.39
C ALA A 757 4.60 -23.71 11.16
N ALA A 758 4.68 -22.86 12.19
CA ALA A 758 5.61 -21.74 12.27
C ALA A 758 6.47 -21.80 13.55
N GLU A 759 7.77 -21.58 13.43
CA GLU A 759 8.73 -21.59 14.55
C GLU A 759 9.51 -20.29 14.65
N VAL A 760 9.49 -19.63 15.80
CA VAL A 760 10.34 -18.47 16.10
C VAL A 760 11.58 -18.97 16.85
N ARG A 761 12.71 -19.11 16.15
CA ARG A 761 13.97 -19.62 16.74
C ARG A 761 14.95 -18.53 17.13
N ASP A 762 14.88 -17.40 16.44
CA ASP A 762 15.62 -16.18 16.79
C ASP A 762 14.67 -15.06 17.19
N ALA A 763 15.22 -14.16 18.00
CA ALA A 763 14.51 -13.00 18.53
C ALA A 763 13.91 -12.10 17.43
N LEU A 764 12.61 -11.83 17.52
CA LEU A 764 11.93 -10.84 16.67
C LEU A 764 11.82 -9.50 17.40
N ARG A 765 12.15 -8.41 16.71
CA ARG A 765 12.17 -7.04 17.28
C ARG A 765 11.46 -6.08 16.33
N ALA A 766 10.18 -5.83 16.60
CA ALA A 766 9.43 -4.78 15.92
C ALA A 766 9.74 -3.41 16.55
N PRO A 767 9.74 -2.31 15.76
CA PRO A 767 9.82 -0.96 16.31
C PRO A 767 8.58 -0.63 17.17
N ALA A 768 8.62 0.47 17.92
CA ALA A 768 7.51 0.89 18.77
C ALA A 768 6.21 1.10 17.95
N GLY A 769 5.09 0.59 18.46
CA GLY A 769 3.81 0.50 17.73
C GLY A 769 3.77 -0.56 16.62
N GLY A 770 4.81 -1.37 16.52
CA GLY A 770 4.95 -2.45 15.54
C GLY A 770 4.03 -3.65 15.78
N ARG A 771 4.03 -4.59 14.84
CA ARG A 771 3.20 -5.81 14.93
C ARG A 771 3.95 -7.04 14.49
N VAL A 772 3.75 -8.13 15.23
CA VAL A 772 4.14 -9.50 14.85
C VAL A 772 2.89 -10.37 14.93
N ALA A 773 2.36 -10.77 13.78
CA ALA A 773 1.22 -11.65 13.67
C ALA A 773 1.59 -12.91 12.89
N ILE A 774 1.44 -14.08 13.51
CA ILE A 774 1.77 -15.38 12.92
C ILE A 774 0.55 -16.27 13.05
N THR A 775 0.03 -16.73 11.93
CA THR A 775 -1.08 -17.69 11.84
C THR A 775 -0.62 -18.92 11.07
N ALA A 776 -0.64 -20.07 11.73
CA ALA A 776 -0.13 -21.32 11.22
C ALA A 776 -1.01 -22.49 11.65
N GLU A 777 -0.70 -23.71 11.21
CA GLU A 777 -1.37 -24.90 11.77
C GLU A 777 -0.95 -25.12 13.23
N GLY A 778 0.32 -24.90 13.55
CA GLY A 778 0.85 -24.83 14.93
C GLY A 778 1.93 -23.77 15.04
N VAL A 779 2.10 -23.16 16.21
CA VAL A 779 3.07 -22.08 16.44
C VAL A 779 3.95 -22.41 17.64
N ALA A 780 5.27 -22.44 17.44
CA ALA A 780 6.23 -22.62 18.52
C ALA A 780 7.17 -21.40 18.63
N VAL A 781 7.28 -20.82 19.82
CA VAL A 781 8.13 -19.66 20.10
C VAL A 781 9.27 -20.09 21.02
N LYS A 782 10.47 -20.13 20.47
CA LYS A 782 11.70 -20.56 21.14
C LYS A 782 12.65 -19.40 21.48
N ALA A 783 12.29 -18.19 21.07
CA ALA A 783 13.05 -16.97 21.31
C ALA A 783 12.13 -15.75 21.47
N ASP A 784 12.65 -14.70 22.10
CA ASP A 784 11.87 -13.53 22.48
C ASP A 784 11.22 -12.80 21.30
N ILE A 785 9.99 -12.31 21.51
CA ILE A 785 9.31 -11.40 20.59
C ILE A 785 9.08 -10.06 21.30
N GLN A 786 9.57 -8.98 20.72
CA GLN A 786 9.38 -7.62 21.24
C GLN A 786 8.66 -6.76 20.21
N ALA A 787 7.57 -6.11 20.63
CA ALA A 787 6.82 -5.12 19.87
C ALA A 787 6.33 -4.03 20.84
N ASP A 788 7.22 -3.13 21.27
CA ASP A 788 6.95 -2.14 22.31
C ASP A 788 5.70 -1.30 21.97
N ALA A 789 4.74 -1.23 22.89
CA ALA A 789 3.42 -0.61 22.71
C ALA A 789 2.65 -1.07 21.44
N GLY A 790 3.02 -2.22 20.91
CA GLY A 790 2.53 -2.78 19.66
C GLY A 790 1.64 -4.00 19.87
N THR A 791 1.62 -4.90 18.89
CA THR A 791 0.79 -6.10 18.92
C THR A 791 1.58 -7.36 18.62
N ILE A 792 1.41 -8.38 19.45
CA ILE A 792 1.88 -9.75 19.19
C ILE A 792 0.64 -10.66 19.09
N ALA A 793 0.43 -11.31 17.95
CA ALA A 793 -0.72 -12.19 17.72
C ALA A 793 -0.27 -13.54 17.14
N LEU A 794 -0.36 -14.61 17.93
CA LEU A 794 0.07 -15.94 17.55
C LEU A 794 -1.14 -16.87 17.54
N ASN A 795 -1.46 -17.41 16.35
CA ASN A 795 -2.69 -18.16 16.13
C ASN A 795 -2.38 -19.52 15.51
N ALA A 796 -2.82 -20.60 16.17
CA ALA A 796 -2.75 -21.96 15.64
C ALA A 796 -4.16 -22.42 15.22
N ASN A 797 -4.33 -22.71 13.92
CA ASN A 797 -5.64 -22.92 13.33
C ASN A 797 -5.64 -24.01 12.28
N ARG A 798 -6.72 -24.81 12.29
CA ARG A 798 -7.03 -25.73 11.20
C ARG A 798 -7.17 -25.01 9.86
N ASN A 799 -6.58 -25.60 8.82
CA ASN A 799 -6.69 -25.19 7.41
C ASN A 799 -6.81 -26.40 6.46
N VAL A 800 -7.21 -26.21 5.21
CA VAL A 800 -7.52 -27.30 4.26
C VAL A 800 -6.37 -28.28 3.95
N PHE A 801 -5.13 -27.98 4.32
CA PHE A 801 -3.93 -28.80 4.02
C PHE A 801 -3.50 -29.75 5.13
N HIS A 802 -4.32 -29.92 6.19
CA HIS A 802 -4.08 -30.80 7.36
C HIS A 802 -3.12 -31.98 7.11
N GLY A 803 -1.88 -31.87 7.60
CA GLY A 803 -0.94 -32.98 7.69
C GLY A 803 -1.06 -33.72 9.02
N ASN A 804 -0.61 -34.98 9.06
CA ASN A 804 -0.74 -35.87 10.21
C ASN A 804 0.65 -36.44 10.63
N PRO A 805 1.03 -36.41 11.93
CA PRO A 805 0.39 -35.71 13.05
C PRO A 805 0.89 -34.26 13.15
N GLN A 806 -0.02 -33.31 13.32
CA GLN A 806 0.32 -31.92 13.60
C GLN A 806 -0.30 -31.45 14.92
N SER A 807 0.50 -30.73 15.71
CA SER A 807 0.04 -30.00 16.89
C SER A 807 -0.64 -28.71 16.43
N LEU A 808 -1.85 -28.47 16.96
CA LEU A 808 -2.60 -27.22 16.78
C LEU A 808 -2.35 -26.25 17.94
N ASP A 809 -1.22 -26.42 18.62
CA ASP A 809 -0.89 -25.68 19.82
C ASP A 809 -0.17 -24.38 19.49
N VAL A 810 -0.28 -23.42 20.41
CA VAL A 810 0.64 -22.28 20.50
C VAL A 810 1.52 -22.51 21.73
N THR A 811 2.80 -22.75 21.51
CA THR A 811 3.76 -23.02 22.60
C THR A 811 4.79 -21.90 22.69
N VAL A 812 5.09 -21.47 23.91
CA VAL A 812 6.18 -20.56 24.25
C VAL A 812 7.14 -21.34 25.15
N ASP A 813 8.39 -21.49 24.72
CA ASP A 813 9.39 -22.28 25.45
C ASP A 813 9.79 -21.63 26.78
N ASP A 814 10.49 -22.41 27.61
CA ASP A 814 10.98 -21.97 28.91
C ASP A 814 11.88 -20.73 28.79
N GLY A 815 11.69 -19.75 29.67
CA GLY A 815 12.50 -18.53 29.73
C GLY A 815 12.26 -17.51 28.60
N VAL A 816 11.37 -17.78 27.65
CA VAL A 816 11.07 -16.85 26.53
C VAL A 816 10.21 -15.67 26.97
N SER A 817 10.53 -14.47 26.48
CA SER A 817 9.73 -13.27 26.72
C SER A 817 8.95 -12.81 25.47
N LEU A 818 7.64 -12.61 25.65
CA LEU A 818 6.77 -11.86 24.75
C LEU A 818 6.52 -10.48 25.36
N SER A 819 7.01 -9.42 24.74
CA SER A 819 6.93 -8.07 25.29
C SER A 819 6.26 -7.09 24.33
N ALA A 820 5.17 -6.48 24.80
CA ALA A 820 4.51 -5.34 24.15
C ALA A 820 4.41 -4.14 25.11
N LYS A 821 5.34 -4.01 26.06
CA LYS A 821 5.37 -2.93 27.05
C LYS A 821 5.47 -1.54 26.42
N GLY A 822 4.97 -0.52 27.12
CA GLY A 822 5.18 0.88 26.75
C GLY A 822 6.63 1.33 26.93
N ASN A 823 6.93 2.57 26.56
CA ASN A 823 8.26 3.18 26.68
C ASN A 823 8.34 4.24 27.79
N TRP A 824 9.47 4.29 28.49
CA TRP A 824 9.81 5.42 29.35
C TRP A 824 10.43 6.55 28.53
N VAL A 825 9.85 7.75 28.60
CA VAL A 825 10.32 8.92 27.86
C VAL A 825 10.50 10.12 28.79
N ASN A 826 11.66 10.77 28.68
CA ASN A 826 11.97 12.00 29.40
C ASN A 826 12.29 13.12 28.41
N ASP A 827 11.33 14.02 28.19
CA ASP A 827 11.44 15.13 27.24
C ASP A 827 11.89 16.45 27.91
N LEU A 828 12.41 16.41 29.13
CA LEU A 828 12.93 17.61 29.75
C LEU A 828 14.11 18.17 28.93
N PRO A 829 14.21 19.50 28.73
CA PRO A 829 15.26 20.10 27.90
C PRO A 829 16.69 19.73 28.32
N ALA A 830 16.91 19.48 29.61
CA ALA A 830 18.21 19.11 30.18
C ALA A 830 18.44 17.58 30.29
N ALA A 831 17.46 16.74 29.92
CA ALA A 831 17.57 15.30 30.03
C ALA A 831 18.46 14.70 28.93
N PRO A 832 19.40 13.79 29.25
CA PRO A 832 20.17 13.06 28.26
C PRO A 832 19.31 12.01 27.52
N GLY A 833 19.64 11.76 26.25
CA GLY A 833 18.98 10.70 25.46
C GLY A 833 17.63 11.08 24.85
N GLN A 834 17.35 12.37 24.64
CA GLN A 834 16.13 12.80 23.94
C GLN A 834 15.98 12.11 22.58
N THR A 835 14.78 11.60 22.30
CA THR A 835 14.44 11.01 21.01
C THR A 835 13.45 11.91 20.28
N ARG A 836 13.55 11.95 18.95
CA ARG A 836 12.58 12.65 18.08
C ARG A 836 11.41 11.76 17.67
N ASN A 837 11.32 10.53 18.19
CA ASN A 837 10.26 9.58 17.86
C ASN A 837 8.98 9.93 18.65
N ALA A 838 7.81 9.51 18.16
CA ALA A 838 6.60 9.67 18.96
C ALA A 838 6.61 8.74 20.18
N VAL A 839 5.82 9.12 21.16
CA VAL A 839 5.93 8.63 22.52
C VAL A 839 4.80 7.65 22.82
N HIS A 840 5.12 6.36 22.70
CA HIS A 840 4.21 5.26 23.01
C HIS A 840 4.44 4.79 24.45
N ILE A 841 3.59 5.23 25.38
CA ILE A 841 3.71 4.95 26.82
C ILE A 841 2.77 3.87 27.33
N ASP A 842 1.69 3.60 26.59
CA ASP A 842 0.72 2.58 26.96
C ASP A 842 1.28 1.20 26.62
N GLY A 843 0.88 0.18 27.40
CA GLY A 843 1.12 -1.21 27.07
C GLY A 843 0.30 -1.62 25.84
N GLY A 844 0.89 -2.45 25.00
CA GLY A 844 0.31 -2.99 23.79
C GLY A 844 -0.60 -4.22 24.04
N SER A 845 -0.70 -5.09 23.04
CA SER A 845 -1.53 -6.29 23.12
C SER A 845 -0.77 -7.56 22.77
N ILE A 846 -1.02 -8.63 23.53
CA ILE A 846 -0.49 -9.98 23.26
C ILE A 846 -1.65 -10.97 23.22
N THR A 847 -1.81 -11.66 22.10
CA THR A 847 -2.85 -12.67 21.88
C THR A 847 -2.21 -13.98 21.46
N LEU A 848 -2.45 -15.05 22.23
CA LEU A 848 -2.15 -16.42 21.88
C LEU A 848 -3.48 -17.16 21.70
N SER A 849 -3.77 -17.66 20.51
CA SER A 849 -5.05 -18.31 20.24
C SER A 849 -4.93 -19.62 19.48
N THR A 850 -5.83 -20.56 19.79
CA THR A 850 -5.99 -21.80 19.04
C THR A 850 -7.43 -22.23 18.98
N THR A 851 -7.83 -22.71 17.81
CA THR A 851 -9.21 -23.18 17.59
C THR A 851 -9.45 -24.59 18.12
N GLN A 852 -8.42 -25.41 18.33
CA GLN A 852 -8.58 -26.84 18.66
C GLN A 852 -7.45 -27.44 19.52
N GLY A 853 -6.34 -26.74 19.71
CA GLY A 853 -5.20 -27.18 20.52
C GLY A 853 -5.10 -26.44 21.84
N ASN A 854 -3.90 -26.49 22.42
CA ASN A 854 -3.54 -25.90 23.71
C ASN A 854 -2.76 -24.59 23.54
N VAL A 855 -2.81 -23.73 24.56
CA VAL A 855 -1.85 -22.61 24.71
C VAL A 855 -0.92 -22.96 25.87
N VAL A 856 0.38 -23.05 25.60
CA VAL A 856 1.39 -23.46 26.58
C VAL A 856 2.38 -22.33 26.78
N LEU A 857 2.42 -21.78 27.99
CA LEU A 857 3.51 -20.93 28.45
C LEU A 857 4.50 -21.78 29.25
N GLY A 858 5.74 -21.88 28.78
CA GLY A 858 6.82 -22.62 29.43
C GLY A 858 7.23 -22.03 30.78
N GLN A 859 8.02 -22.78 31.53
CA GLN A 859 8.52 -22.36 32.83
C GLN A 859 9.35 -21.08 32.71
N HIS A 860 9.12 -20.13 33.62
CA HIS A 860 9.85 -18.85 33.64
C HIS A 860 9.69 -18.00 32.37
N SER A 861 8.73 -18.30 31.50
CA SER A 861 8.36 -17.41 30.40
C SER A 861 7.74 -16.11 30.93
N LEU A 862 7.79 -15.05 30.13
CA LEU A 862 7.27 -13.73 30.52
C LEU A 862 6.40 -13.13 29.41
N VAL A 863 5.14 -12.83 29.73
CA VAL A 863 4.24 -12.04 28.90
C VAL A 863 4.11 -10.65 29.53
N ASP A 864 4.69 -9.64 28.88
CA ASP A 864 4.85 -8.28 29.43
C ASP A 864 4.13 -7.23 28.59
N VAL A 865 3.04 -6.67 29.13
CA VAL A 865 2.29 -5.54 28.56
C VAL A 865 2.27 -4.34 29.52
N ASP A 866 3.33 -4.15 30.31
CA ASP A 866 3.46 -3.04 31.27
C ASP A 866 3.23 -1.66 30.61
N GLY A 867 2.48 -0.80 31.30
CA GLY A 867 2.39 0.63 30.99
C GLY A 867 3.60 1.38 31.54
N ARG A 868 4.09 2.37 30.79
CA ARG A 868 5.20 3.25 31.20
C ARG A 868 4.70 4.68 31.40
N ALA A 869 5.57 5.67 31.25
CA ALA A 869 5.23 7.07 31.47
C ALA A 869 6.15 7.99 30.66
N ARG A 870 5.66 9.22 30.44
CA ARG A 870 6.39 10.31 29.78
C ARG A 870 6.47 11.51 30.70
N ILE A 871 7.66 12.09 30.84
CA ILE A 871 7.82 13.46 31.33
C ILE A 871 7.75 14.40 30.14
N LYS A 872 6.79 15.32 30.15
CA LYS A 872 6.63 16.36 29.12
C LYS A 872 7.70 17.46 29.26
N PRO A 873 7.92 18.28 28.23
CA PRO A 873 8.85 19.42 28.32
C PRO A 873 8.53 20.42 29.45
N ASP A 874 7.25 20.51 29.86
CA ASP A 874 6.79 21.35 30.98
C ASP A 874 7.00 20.70 32.37
N GLY A 875 7.61 19.51 32.43
CA GLY A 875 7.87 18.75 33.64
C GLY A 875 6.69 17.93 34.15
N LYS A 876 5.51 17.99 33.51
CA LYS A 876 4.36 17.17 33.91
C LYS A 876 4.51 15.73 33.44
N ILE A 877 3.98 14.80 34.23
CA ILE A 877 3.97 13.37 33.90
C ILE A 877 2.68 13.03 33.14
N LYS A 878 2.81 12.27 32.05
CA LYS A 878 1.72 11.53 31.43
C LYS A 878 1.92 10.05 31.75
N ASN A 879 0.99 9.46 32.51
CA ASN A 879 1.02 8.05 32.85
C ASN A 879 0.46 7.23 31.68
N GLY A 880 1.14 6.14 31.33
CA GLY A 880 0.66 5.12 30.42
C GLY A 880 -0.18 4.08 31.15
N ASN A 881 -1.13 3.49 30.44
CA ASN A 881 -2.01 2.43 30.92
C ASN A 881 -1.38 1.05 30.64
N GLY A 882 -1.80 0.04 31.40
CA GLY A 882 -1.42 -1.36 31.17
C GLY A 882 -2.13 -1.90 29.92
N GLY A 883 -1.45 -2.79 29.21
CA GLY A 883 -1.95 -3.38 27.96
C GLY A 883 -2.84 -4.61 28.17
N ASN A 884 -3.14 -5.30 27.06
CA ASN A 884 -4.09 -6.41 27.06
C ASN A 884 -3.41 -7.75 26.74
N VAL A 885 -3.75 -8.78 27.50
CA VAL A 885 -3.32 -10.17 27.24
C VAL A 885 -4.54 -11.05 27.00
N THR A 886 -4.50 -11.83 25.92
CA THR A 886 -5.53 -12.83 25.61
C THR A 886 -4.88 -14.19 25.39
N LEU A 887 -5.22 -15.17 26.22
CA LEU A 887 -4.85 -16.56 26.05
C LEU A 887 -6.14 -17.34 25.75
N ASP A 888 -6.35 -17.69 24.48
CA ASP A 888 -7.58 -18.34 24.01
C ASP A 888 -7.30 -19.75 23.47
N ALA A 889 -7.50 -20.76 24.31
CA ALA A 889 -7.43 -22.15 23.92
C ALA A 889 -8.83 -22.78 23.89
N SER A 890 -9.17 -23.43 22.78
CA SER A 890 -10.24 -24.45 22.78
C SER A 890 -9.84 -25.72 23.51
N GLY A 891 -8.53 -25.98 23.66
CA GLY A 891 -7.92 -26.99 24.53
C GLY A 891 -7.61 -26.44 25.93
N ALA A 892 -6.55 -26.95 26.55
CA ALA A 892 -6.06 -26.48 27.83
C ALA A 892 -5.15 -25.26 27.68
N VAL A 893 -5.13 -24.42 28.72
CA VAL A 893 -4.09 -23.40 28.91
C VAL A 893 -3.15 -23.87 30.01
N HIS A 894 -1.84 -23.83 29.75
CA HIS A 894 -0.80 -24.12 30.73
C HIS A 894 0.01 -22.85 31.02
N LEU A 895 0.10 -22.48 32.30
CA LEU A 895 0.76 -21.26 32.77
C LEU A 895 2.04 -21.62 33.56
N GLY A 896 3.18 -21.75 32.89
CA GLY A 896 4.50 -21.91 33.52
C GLY A 896 5.24 -20.59 33.77
N GLY A 897 4.75 -19.47 33.22
CA GLY A 897 5.39 -18.16 33.25
C GLY A 897 4.60 -17.07 33.98
N GLU A 898 5.17 -15.87 34.01
CA GLU A 898 4.53 -14.65 34.54
C GLU A 898 3.80 -13.90 33.42
N VAL A 899 2.58 -13.43 33.73
CA VAL A 899 1.82 -12.50 32.87
C VAL A 899 1.63 -11.19 33.63
N ARG A 900 2.09 -10.07 33.06
CA ARG A 900 2.05 -8.77 33.72
C ARG A 900 1.68 -7.62 32.79
N GLY A 901 1.05 -6.60 33.38
CA GLY A 901 0.60 -5.36 32.77
C GLY A 901 0.57 -4.21 33.80
N TYR A 902 1.61 -4.12 34.63
CA TYR A 902 1.73 -3.08 35.66
C TYR A 902 1.88 -1.70 35.02
N ALA A 903 1.15 -0.70 35.54
CA ALA A 903 1.16 0.63 34.98
C ALA A 903 1.04 1.72 36.06
N PRO A 904 1.60 2.92 35.82
CA PRO A 904 1.32 4.11 36.63
C PRO A 904 -0.06 4.72 36.32
N GLY A 905 -0.65 4.39 35.16
CA GLY A 905 -2.01 4.75 34.76
C GLY A 905 -3.03 3.70 35.16
N LYS A 906 -4.03 3.47 34.31
CA LYS A 906 -5.05 2.43 34.50
C LYS A 906 -4.49 1.05 34.23
N GLY A 907 -5.01 0.02 34.92
CA GLY A 907 -4.70 -1.38 34.63
C GLY A 907 -5.37 -1.86 33.34
N GLY A 908 -4.74 -2.82 32.68
CA GLY A 908 -5.22 -3.40 31.42
C GLY A 908 -6.21 -4.56 31.59
N THR A 909 -6.30 -5.41 30.56
CA THR A 909 -7.22 -6.57 30.53
C THR A 909 -6.46 -7.89 30.41
N TYR A 910 -6.84 -8.90 31.20
CA TYR A 910 -6.39 -10.27 31.06
C TYR A 910 -7.57 -11.19 30.74
N THR A 911 -7.61 -11.65 29.49
CA THR A 911 -8.59 -12.62 28.99
C THR A 911 -7.98 -14.01 28.95
N LEU A 912 -8.67 -14.98 29.53
CA LEU A 912 -8.22 -16.36 29.65
C LEU A 912 -9.36 -17.31 29.30
N LYS A 913 -9.21 -18.06 28.23
CA LYS A 913 -10.17 -19.07 27.78
C LYS A 913 -9.48 -20.43 27.71
N SER A 914 -10.06 -21.39 28.41
CA SER A 914 -9.58 -22.77 28.53
C SER A 914 -10.78 -23.74 28.52
N GLN A 915 -10.53 -25.03 28.38
CA GLN A 915 -11.58 -26.05 28.51
C GLN A 915 -12.25 -25.99 29.89
N LYS A 916 -11.52 -26.09 30.99
CA LYS A 916 -12.09 -26.00 32.35
C LYS A 916 -11.18 -25.13 33.20
N ILE A 917 -11.76 -24.32 34.09
CA ILE A 917 -11.00 -23.48 35.02
C ILE A 917 -11.38 -23.87 36.45
N ALA A 918 -10.38 -24.14 37.30
CA ALA A 918 -10.53 -24.41 38.72
C ALA A 918 -9.72 -23.38 39.54
N ILE A 919 -10.30 -22.82 40.61
CA ILE A 919 -9.68 -21.75 41.41
C ILE A 919 -9.62 -22.14 42.89
N GLY A 920 -8.43 -22.05 43.51
CA GLY A 920 -8.22 -22.19 44.96
C GLY A 920 -8.18 -23.62 45.52
N GLY A 921 -8.45 -24.65 44.71
CA GLY A 921 -8.40 -26.07 45.09
C GLY A 921 -7.17 -26.82 44.56
N ALA A 922 -7.08 -28.12 44.86
CA ALA A 922 -6.04 -28.99 44.29
C ALA A 922 -6.21 -29.12 42.76
N PRO A 923 -5.13 -29.20 41.98
CA PRO A 923 -5.21 -29.36 40.53
C PRO A 923 -6.05 -30.59 40.13
N GLN A 924 -6.99 -30.40 39.20
CA GLN A 924 -7.93 -31.44 38.76
C GLN A 924 -7.73 -31.80 37.28
N GLY A 925 -7.00 -32.88 36.99
CA GLY A 925 -6.83 -33.38 35.61
C GLY A 925 -6.35 -32.29 34.65
N ASP A 926 -7.05 -32.12 33.53
CA ASP A 926 -6.72 -31.14 32.47
C ASP A 926 -7.33 -29.74 32.70
N ALA A 927 -7.89 -29.47 33.89
CA ALA A 927 -8.38 -28.14 34.22
C ALA A 927 -7.22 -27.16 34.45
N LEU A 928 -7.34 -25.95 33.88
CA LEU A 928 -6.48 -24.84 34.23
C LEU A 928 -6.69 -24.51 35.71
N SER A 929 -5.66 -24.73 36.51
CA SER A 929 -5.69 -24.53 37.96
C SER A 929 -5.09 -23.17 38.31
N LEU A 930 -5.89 -22.29 38.91
CA LEU A 930 -5.48 -20.95 39.34
C LEU A 930 -5.47 -20.87 40.87
N ASP A 931 -4.44 -20.24 41.42
CA ASP A 931 -4.42 -19.90 42.84
C ASP A 931 -5.35 -18.71 43.14
N ALA A 932 -5.69 -18.51 44.43
CA ALA A 932 -6.58 -17.41 44.84
C ALA A 932 -5.93 -16.01 44.66
N GLU A 933 -4.60 -15.94 44.68
CA GLU A 933 -3.81 -14.71 44.55
C GLU A 933 -3.65 -14.28 43.09
N PHE A 934 -4.09 -15.08 42.12
CA PHE A 934 -4.06 -14.77 40.69
C PHE A 934 -4.63 -13.37 40.38
N PHE A 935 -5.72 -12.99 41.04
CA PHE A 935 -6.38 -11.69 40.85
C PHE A 935 -5.72 -10.53 41.61
N GLU A 936 -4.67 -10.80 42.38
CA GLU A 936 -3.85 -9.83 43.10
C GLU A 936 -2.48 -9.63 42.46
N ARG A 937 -2.17 -10.36 41.37
CA ARG A 937 -0.88 -10.32 40.67
C ARG A 937 -1.05 -9.74 39.26
N GLY A 938 0.05 -9.31 38.64
CA GLY A 938 0.09 -8.91 37.23
C GLY A 938 -0.41 -7.50 36.92
N GLY A 939 -1.12 -6.80 37.81
CA GLY A 939 -1.48 -5.38 37.64
C GLY A 939 -2.66 -5.09 36.69
N PHE A 940 -3.44 -6.10 36.32
CA PHE A 940 -4.62 -5.94 35.47
C PHE A 940 -5.82 -5.39 36.27
N ALA A 941 -6.66 -4.61 35.59
CA ALA A 941 -7.90 -4.08 36.17
C ALA A 941 -9.15 -4.81 35.68
N ASN A 942 -9.05 -5.60 34.61
CA ASN A 942 -10.17 -6.36 34.08
C ASN A 942 -9.74 -7.80 33.82
N PHE A 943 -10.42 -8.76 34.45
CA PHE A 943 -10.21 -10.18 34.25
C PHE A 943 -11.43 -10.78 33.55
N SER A 944 -11.21 -11.51 32.46
CA SER A 944 -12.26 -12.19 31.70
C SER A 944 -11.91 -13.66 31.54
N LEU A 945 -12.54 -14.52 32.35
CA LEU A 945 -12.26 -15.94 32.40
C LEU A 945 -13.39 -16.71 31.71
N THR A 946 -13.05 -17.57 30.75
CA THR A 946 -14.00 -18.43 30.04
C THR A 946 -13.61 -19.89 30.18
N GLY A 947 -14.46 -20.69 30.82
CA GLY A 947 -14.33 -22.14 30.92
C GLY A 947 -15.37 -22.82 30.03
N SER A 948 -14.94 -23.40 28.91
CA SER A 948 -15.87 -24.02 27.94
C SER A 948 -16.69 -25.17 28.56
N ASN A 949 -16.08 -25.93 29.46
CA ASN A 949 -16.65 -27.04 30.24
C ASN A 949 -16.93 -26.63 31.70
N GLY A 950 -16.91 -25.33 32.01
CA GLY A 950 -17.28 -24.78 33.30
C GLY A 950 -16.14 -24.13 34.07
N ILE A 951 -16.52 -23.45 35.14
CA ILE A 951 -15.62 -22.75 36.06
C ILE A 951 -16.01 -23.17 37.49
N ASP A 952 -15.03 -23.63 38.27
CA ASP A 952 -15.23 -24.07 39.65
C ASP A 952 -14.32 -23.26 40.60
N ILE A 953 -14.92 -22.50 41.51
CA ILE A 953 -14.21 -21.84 42.61
C ILE A 953 -14.41 -22.72 43.83
N ALA A 954 -13.32 -23.31 44.33
CA ALA A 954 -13.36 -24.33 45.37
C ALA A 954 -13.92 -23.78 46.70
N ASP A 955 -14.50 -24.66 47.50
CA ASP A 955 -15.08 -24.32 48.80
C ASP A 955 -14.02 -23.66 49.71
N GLY A 956 -14.43 -22.66 50.50
CA GLY A 956 -13.55 -21.90 51.40
C GLY A 956 -12.55 -20.95 50.71
N THR A 957 -12.50 -20.90 49.37
CA THR A 957 -11.58 -20.03 48.62
C THR A 957 -11.96 -18.56 48.77
N THR A 958 -11.00 -17.69 49.09
CA THR A 958 -11.22 -16.23 49.15
C THR A 958 -10.47 -15.52 48.03
N LEU A 959 -11.19 -14.90 47.11
CA LEU A 959 -10.66 -14.08 46.03
C LEU A 959 -10.72 -12.60 46.43
N ARG A 960 -9.63 -11.85 46.21
CA ARG A 960 -9.56 -10.40 46.48
C ARG A 960 -9.06 -9.64 45.26
N PRO A 961 -9.84 -9.57 44.16
CA PRO A 961 -9.40 -8.89 42.95
C PRO A 961 -8.95 -7.45 43.25
N SER A 962 -7.69 -7.13 42.95
CA SER A 962 -7.14 -5.80 43.24
C SER A 962 -6.03 -5.41 42.26
N VAL A 963 -5.96 -4.13 41.92
CA VAL A 963 -4.98 -3.61 40.97
C VAL A 963 -3.66 -3.24 41.68
N ILE A 964 -2.56 -3.87 41.29
CA ILE A 964 -1.23 -3.40 41.67
C ILE A 964 -0.77 -2.36 40.65
N SER A 965 -0.55 -1.13 41.10
CA SER A 965 -0.07 -0.03 40.27
C SER A 965 1.43 0.16 40.42
N ARG A 966 2.05 0.83 39.45
CA ARG A 966 3.46 1.18 39.48
C ARG A 966 3.64 2.64 39.89
N GLU A 967 4.35 2.88 40.97
CA GLU A 967 4.61 4.23 41.51
C GLU A 967 6.06 4.63 41.21
N LEU A 968 6.25 5.81 40.62
CA LEU A 968 7.57 6.37 40.35
C LEU A 968 8.22 6.86 41.66
N LEU A 969 9.49 6.52 41.87
CA LEU A 969 10.28 6.94 43.03
C LEU A 969 10.90 8.32 42.81
N ALA A 970 11.30 8.99 43.90
CA ALA A 970 12.04 10.25 43.81
C ALA A 970 13.30 10.09 42.94
N GLY A 971 13.58 11.08 42.08
CA GLY A 971 14.69 11.03 41.13
C GLY A 971 14.37 10.46 39.74
N PHE A 972 13.12 10.03 39.49
CA PHE A 972 12.66 9.62 38.15
C PHE A 972 12.93 10.67 37.06
N VAL A 973 12.91 11.96 37.45
CA VAL A 973 13.16 13.12 36.57
C VAL A 973 14.56 13.12 35.94
N LEU A 974 15.53 12.46 36.59
CA LEU A 974 16.91 12.37 36.11
C LEU A 974 17.16 11.17 35.20
N GLN A 975 16.17 10.28 35.04
CA GLN A 975 16.34 9.05 34.29
C GLN A 975 16.27 9.32 32.77
N PRO A 976 17.30 8.91 32.00
CA PRO A 976 17.28 9.04 30.54
C PRO A 976 16.09 8.33 29.90
N THR A 977 15.66 8.80 28.73
CA THR A 977 14.70 8.06 27.89
C THR A 977 15.21 6.64 27.60
N GLY A 978 14.31 5.65 27.64
CA GLY A 978 14.65 4.24 27.44
C GLY A 978 15.18 3.51 28.68
N SER A 979 15.36 4.19 29.81
CA SER A 979 15.74 3.54 31.08
C SER A 979 14.67 2.53 31.53
N ASP A 980 15.09 1.43 32.15
CA ASP A 980 14.16 0.46 32.71
C ASP A 980 13.43 1.05 33.93
N MET A 981 12.13 1.27 33.76
CA MET A 981 11.28 1.86 34.79
C MET A 981 11.25 1.03 36.08
N ALA A 982 11.52 -0.28 36.02
CA ALA A 982 11.60 -1.11 37.22
C ALA A 982 12.73 -0.65 38.18
N ALA A 983 13.80 -0.01 37.68
CA ALA A 983 14.91 0.45 38.50
C ALA A 983 14.60 1.70 39.34
N PHE A 984 13.58 2.48 38.98
CA PHE A 984 13.21 3.74 39.64
C PHE A 984 11.70 3.86 39.91
N SER A 985 11.01 2.73 39.96
CA SER A 985 9.62 2.63 40.39
C SER A 985 9.47 1.47 41.36
N ARG A 986 8.36 1.45 42.10
CA ARG A 986 7.96 0.32 42.93
C ARG A 986 6.54 -0.10 42.60
N LEU A 987 6.24 -1.38 42.81
CA LEU A 987 4.88 -1.87 42.76
C LEU A 987 4.19 -1.52 44.09
N VAL A 988 2.99 -0.95 44.01
CA VAL A 988 2.22 -0.55 45.17
C VAL A 988 0.74 -0.89 44.99
N LYS A 989 0.17 -1.52 46.01
CA LYS A 989 -1.28 -1.63 46.16
C LYS A 989 -1.77 -0.30 46.72
N GLN A 990 -2.29 0.56 45.85
CA GLN A 990 -2.82 1.86 46.27
C GLN A 990 -4.02 1.68 47.20
N ASP A 991 -4.26 2.69 48.04
CA ASP A 991 -5.44 2.76 48.90
C ASP A 991 -6.74 2.62 48.07
N ASP A 992 -7.66 1.79 48.54
CA ASP A 992 -8.91 1.43 47.85
C ASP A 992 -9.76 2.66 47.46
N ARG A 993 -9.53 3.82 48.10
CA ARG A 993 -10.22 5.09 47.76
C ARG A 993 -9.82 5.67 46.41
N VAL A 994 -8.56 5.50 46.02
CA VAL A 994 -7.96 6.10 44.80
C VAL A 994 -7.57 5.05 43.76
N ARG A 995 -7.44 3.78 44.17
CA ARG A 995 -7.17 2.66 43.28
C ARG A 995 -8.35 2.43 42.32
N GLN A 996 -8.03 2.07 41.08
CA GLN A 996 -9.02 1.57 40.13
C GLN A 996 -9.58 0.21 40.61
N ALA A 997 -10.90 0.05 40.62
CA ALA A 997 -11.52 -1.23 40.96
C ALA A 997 -11.16 -2.32 39.94
N ALA A 998 -10.84 -3.52 40.44
CA ALA A 998 -10.61 -4.69 39.61
C ALA A 998 -11.95 -5.40 39.29
N ASN A 999 -12.27 -5.50 38.00
CA ASN A 999 -13.48 -6.16 37.51
C ASN A 999 -13.18 -7.61 37.13
N VAL A 1000 -14.12 -8.52 37.40
CA VAL A 1000 -13.97 -9.95 37.08
C VAL A 1000 -15.23 -10.47 36.42
N ASN A 1001 -15.08 -11.05 35.23
CA ASN A 1001 -16.17 -11.71 34.50
C ASN A 1001 -15.84 -13.19 34.32
N PHE A 1002 -16.78 -14.04 34.69
CA PHE A 1002 -16.74 -15.48 34.50
C PHE A 1002 -17.76 -15.89 33.45
N THR A 1003 -17.32 -16.64 32.44
CA THR A 1003 -18.16 -17.13 31.34
C THR A 1003 -18.05 -18.64 31.18
N ALA A 1004 -19.16 -19.33 30.96
CA ALA A 1004 -19.19 -20.76 30.64
C ALA A 1004 -20.07 -21.04 29.43
N ALA A 1005 -19.68 -22.01 28.61
CA ALA A 1005 -20.39 -22.35 27.38
C ALA A 1005 -21.66 -23.20 27.65
N THR A 1006 -22.30 -23.68 26.58
CA THR A 1006 -23.50 -24.54 26.66
C THR A 1006 -23.17 -25.88 27.33
N GLY A 1007 -24.03 -26.32 28.25
CA GLY A 1007 -23.86 -27.57 29.01
C GLY A 1007 -22.91 -27.45 30.20
N ALA A 1008 -22.34 -26.27 30.44
CA ALA A 1008 -21.36 -26.02 31.49
C ALA A 1008 -21.93 -25.19 32.65
N THR A 1009 -21.33 -25.38 33.84
CA THR A 1009 -21.72 -24.69 35.08
C THR A 1009 -20.61 -23.77 35.55
N ILE A 1010 -20.99 -22.61 36.10
CA ILE A 1010 -20.12 -21.78 36.93
C ILE A 1010 -20.51 -22.01 38.39
N ARG A 1011 -19.60 -22.50 39.23
CA ARG A 1011 -19.84 -22.73 40.67
C ARG A 1011 -18.92 -21.87 41.51
N LEU A 1012 -19.51 -21.08 42.42
CA LEU A 1012 -18.84 -20.49 43.58
C LEU A 1012 -19.15 -21.37 44.79
N GLY A 1013 -18.15 -22.09 45.28
CA GLY A 1013 -18.27 -23.09 46.34
C GLY A 1013 -18.78 -22.57 47.68
N GLU A 1014 -19.09 -23.50 48.58
CA GLU A 1014 -19.56 -23.17 49.93
C GLU A 1014 -18.46 -22.48 50.73
N ASN A 1015 -18.83 -21.47 51.53
CA ASN A 1015 -17.88 -20.64 52.28
C ASN A 1015 -16.79 -19.93 51.41
N ALA A 1016 -16.88 -20.02 50.08
CA ALA A 1016 -16.02 -19.23 49.21
C ALA A 1016 -16.46 -17.77 49.23
N SER A 1017 -15.53 -16.84 49.02
CA SER A 1017 -15.83 -15.42 49.00
C SER A 1017 -15.09 -14.67 47.91
N ILE A 1018 -15.79 -13.77 47.21
CA ILE A 1018 -15.19 -12.76 46.33
C ILE A 1018 -15.35 -11.41 47.02
N LEU A 1019 -14.24 -10.83 47.44
CA LEU A 1019 -14.18 -9.54 48.14
C LEU A 1019 -13.56 -8.52 47.20
N ALA A 1020 -14.37 -7.94 46.33
CA ALA A 1020 -13.93 -6.97 45.34
C ALA A 1020 -13.91 -5.54 45.89
N ASP A 1021 -13.12 -4.69 45.23
CA ASP A 1021 -13.05 -3.26 45.54
C ASP A 1021 -14.41 -2.57 45.40
N ASP A 1022 -14.59 -1.48 46.14
CA ASP A 1022 -15.73 -0.58 45.96
C ASP A 1022 -15.86 -0.15 44.47
N LYS A 1023 -17.08 -0.07 43.94
CA LYS A 1023 -17.40 0.19 42.51
C LYS A 1023 -17.00 -0.93 41.52
N ALA A 1024 -16.47 -2.06 41.99
CA ALA A 1024 -16.13 -3.18 41.12
C ALA A 1024 -17.35 -3.81 40.45
N LYS A 1025 -17.12 -4.41 39.28
CA LYS A 1025 -18.13 -5.19 38.56
C LYS A 1025 -17.74 -6.67 38.57
N ILE A 1026 -18.63 -7.51 39.06
CA ILE A 1026 -18.47 -8.97 39.11
C ILE A 1026 -19.59 -9.61 38.28
N GLY A 1027 -19.22 -10.30 37.21
CA GLY A 1027 -20.15 -10.92 36.27
C GLY A 1027 -20.00 -12.44 36.23
N PHE A 1028 -21.14 -13.14 36.16
CA PHE A 1028 -21.24 -14.57 35.90
C PHE A 1028 -22.21 -14.77 34.74
N SER A 1029 -21.78 -15.47 33.70
CA SER A 1029 -22.60 -15.75 32.53
C SER A 1029 -22.39 -17.18 32.07
N ALA A 1030 -23.38 -18.04 32.30
CA ALA A 1030 -23.36 -19.41 31.79
C ALA A 1030 -24.53 -19.60 30.83
N LYS A 1031 -24.39 -20.47 29.83
CA LYS A 1031 -25.55 -20.85 29.01
C LYS A 1031 -26.46 -21.87 29.69
N THR A 1032 -25.93 -22.63 30.65
CA THR A 1032 -26.69 -23.60 31.44
C THR A 1032 -26.84 -23.12 32.88
N ARG A 1033 -25.81 -23.20 33.72
CA ARG A 1033 -26.03 -23.00 35.17
C ARG A 1033 -25.01 -22.10 35.84
N VAL A 1034 -25.48 -21.22 36.72
CA VAL A 1034 -24.65 -20.42 37.63
C VAL A 1034 -25.06 -20.77 39.06
N GLU A 1035 -24.16 -21.33 39.85
CA GLU A 1035 -24.38 -21.68 41.26
C GLU A 1035 -23.52 -20.78 42.15
N LEU A 1036 -24.17 -19.97 42.98
CA LEU A 1036 -23.51 -19.12 43.97
C LEU A 1036 -23.85 -19.65 45.36
N LEU A 1037 -22.92 -20.40 45.97
CA LEU A 1037 -23.08 -21.01 47.29
C LEU A 1037 -22.34 -20.25 48.40
N GLY A 1038 -21.55 -19.24 48.02
CA GLY A 1038 -20.74 -18.42 48.90
C GLY A 1038 -21.09 -16.93 48.85
N LYS A 1039 -20.12 -16.08 49.20
CA LYS A 1039 -20.28 -14.63 49.28
C LYS A 1039 -19.66 -13.89 48.09
N VAL A 1040 -20.35 -12.92 47.51
CA VAL A 1040 -19.80 -11.97 46.54
C VAL A 1040 -20.07 -10.56 47.07
N GLN A 1041 -19.01 -9.76 47.25
CA GLN A 1041 -19.08 -8.40 47.75
C GLN A 1041 -18.43 -7.43 46.75
N ALA A 1042 -19.19 -6.42 46.33
CA ALA A 1042 -18.76 -5.35 45.41
C ALA A 1042 -19.51 -4.05 45.76
N ARG A 1043 -19.11 -3.40 46.86
CA ARG A 1043 -19.85 -2.26 47.45
C ARG A 1043 -19.98 -1.08 46.50
N GLY A 1044 -21.19 -0.54 46.35
CA GLY A 1044 -21.50 0.52 45.38
C GLY A 1044 -21.18 0.16 43.91
N GLY A 1045 -20.96 -1.13 43.63
CA GLY A 1045 -20.62 -1.70 42.33
C GLY A 1045 -21.78 -2.46 41.72
N SER A 1046 -21.47 -3.51 40.94
CA SER A 1046 -22.52 -4.36 40.35
C SER A 1046 -22.17 -5.83 40.36
N ILE A 1047 -23.15 -6.67 40.72
CA ILE A 1047 -23.08 -8.13 40.59
C ILE A 1047 -24.11 -8.56 39.55
N THR A 1048 -23.69 -9.33 38.55
CA THR A 1048 -24.59 -9.88 37.53
C THR A 1048 -24.41 -11.39 37.43
N ALA A 1049 -25.49 -12.15 37.49
CA ALA A 1049 -25.49 -13.59 37.26
C ALA A 1049 -26.59 -13.94 36.25
N ASN A 1050 -26.16 -14.44 35.09
CA ASN A 1050 -27.05 -14.78 33.98
C ASN A 1050 -26.90 -16.25 33.58
N ALA A 1051 -28.03 -16.91 33.34
CA ALA A 1051 -28.15 -18.26 32.80
C ALA A 1051 -29.06 -18.29 31.56
N GLY A 1052 -28.84 -19.21 30.62
CA GLY A 1052 -29.68 -19.35 29.43
C GLY A 1052 -29.22 -18.53 28.22
N ASP A 1053 -29.86 -18.74 27.07
CA ASP A 1053 -29.46 -18.16 25.76
C ASP A 1053 -30.68 -17.68 24.96
N SER A 1054 -31.68 -18.56 24.71
CA SER A 1054 -32.83 -18.21 23.86
C SER A 1054 -34.14 -18.90 24.26
N GLN A 1055 -34.24 -20.22 24.13
CA GLN A 1055 -35.45 -20.98 24.50
C GLN A 1055 -35.43 -21.36 25.98
N PHE A 1056 -36.60 -21.57 26.58
CA PHE A 1056 -36.71 -22.05 27.94
C PHE A 1056 -36.06 -23.44 28.08
N ASP A 1057 -35.10 -23.55 28.99
CA ASP A 1057 -34.39 -24.78 29.33
C ASP A 1057 -34.53 -25.03 30.84
N ALA A 1058 -35.16 -26.14 31.22
CA ALA A 1058 -35.37 -26.52 32.62
C ALA A 1058 -34.07 -26.89 33.36
N SER A 1059 -32.96 -27.08 32.63
CA SER A 1059 -31.63 -27.22 33.21
C SER A 1059 -30.92 -25.86 33.41
N ALA A 1060 -31.43 -24.79 32.78
CA ALA A 1060 -30.82 -23.47 32.84
C ALA A 1060 -31.28 -22.68 34.06
N ALA A 1061 -30.35 -22.39 34.98
CA ALA A 1061 -30.68 -21.74 36.24
C ALA A 1061 -29.57 -20.85 36.82
N VAL A 1062 -29.99 -19.77 37.47
CA VAL A 1062 -29.16 -19.05 38.46
C VAL A 1062 -29.60 -19.52 39.85
N TRP A 1063 -28.69 -20.15 40.59
CA TRP A 1063 -28.96 -20.78 41.88
C TRP A 1063 -28.19 -20.09 43.00
N LEU A 1064 -28.90 -19.52 43.97
CA LEU A 1064 -28.32 -18.99 45.20
C LEU A 1064 -28.55 -20.00 46.33
N GLY A 1065 -27.47 -20.57 46.86
CA GLY A 1065 -27.51 -21.51 47.98
C GLY A 1065 -27.93 -20.84 49.31
N SER A 1066 -28.28 -21.66 50.31
CA SER A 1066 -28.74 -21.19 51.62
C SER A 1066 -27.78 -20.26 52.37
N ASN A 1067 -26.47 -20.30 52.07
CA ASN A 1067 -25.46 -19.41 52.65
C ASN A 1067 -24.99 -18.31 51.69
N ALA A 1068 -25.65 -18.15 50.54
CA ALA A 1068 -25.23 -17.21 49.51
C ALA A 1068 -25.45 -15.76 49.96
N VAL A 1069 -24.43 -14.91 49.79
CA VAL A 1069 -24.53 -13.47 50.11
C VAL A 1069 -24.06 -12.65 48.92
N LEU A 1070 -24.95 -11.84 48.34
CA LEU A 1070 -24.61 -10.86 47.31
C LEU A 1070 -24.69 -9.46 47.94
N ASP A 1071 -23.55 -8.83 48.19
CA ASP A 1071 -23.43 -7.56 48.89
C ASP A 1071 -22.89 -6.46 47.96
N VAL A 1072 -23.76 -5.55 47.55
CA VAL A 1072 -23.39 -4.33 46.81
C VAL A 1072 -23.76 -3.08 47.61
N ALA A 1073 -23.89 -3.18 48.93
CA ALA A 1073 -24.25 -2.06 49.78
C ALA A 1073 -23.32 -0.85 49.58
N GLY A 1074 -23.83 0.35 49.84
CA GLY A 1074 -23.04 1.57 49.78
C GLY A 1074 -21.84 1.53 50.73
N ALA A 1075 -20.81 2.33 50.43
CA ALA A 1075 -19.61 2.45 51.25
C ALA A 1075 -19.22 3.91 51.44
N ALA A 1076 -18.78 4.28 52.64
CA ALA A 1076 -18.22 5.59 52.92
C ALA A 1076 -16.70 5.58 52.74
N ARG A 1077 -16.19 6.16 51.65
CA ARG A 1077 -14.77 6.34 51.36
C ARG A 1077 -14.25 7.62 52.02
N THR A 1078 -14.03 7.57 53.34
CA THR A 1078 -13.63 8.75 54.13
C THR A 1078 -12.13 8.76 54.48
N TYR A 1079 -11.56 9.95 54.65
CA TYR A 1079 -10.19 10.20 55.08
C TYR A 1079 -10.11 11.50 55.88
N LYS A 1080 -9.05 11.69 56.68
CA LYS A 1080 -8.80 12.96 57.36
C LYS A 1080 -7.86 13.83 56.51
N ASP A 1081 -8.27 15.06 56.22
CA ASP A 1081 -7.42 16.02 55.50
C ASP A 1081 -6.30 16.58 56.39
N ALA A 1082 -5.45 17.45 55.84
CA ALA A 1082 -4.34 18.08 56.56
C ALA A 1082 -4.78 18.98 57.74
N ARG A 1083 -6.08 19.28 57.86
CA ARG A 1083 -6.70 20.03 58.97
C ARG A 1083 -7.41 19.11 59.97
N GLY A 1084 -7.34 17.79 59.77
CA GLY A 1084 -7.98 16.78 60.61
C GLY A 1084 -9.48 16.60 60.35
N LEU A 1085 -10.05 17.22 59.31
CA LEU A 1085 -11.47 17.09 58.96
C LEU A 1085 -11.70 15.83 58.13
N THR A 1086 -12.79 15.11 58.44
CA THR A 1086 -13.21 13.94 57.65
C THR A 1086 -13.78 14.40 56.31
N GLN A 1087 -13.07 14.11 55.23
CA GLN A 1087 -13.47 14.32 53.84
C GLN A 1087 -13.71 12.97 53.18
N GLY A 1088 -14.52 12.90 52.12
CA GLY A 1088 -14.76 11.64 51.43
C GLY A 1088 -15.95 11.63 50.48
N GLU A 1089 -16.12 10.49 49.82
CA GLU A 1089 -17.28 10.19 48.98
C GLU A 1089 -18.10 9.09 49.68
N VAL A 1090 -19.41 9.28 49.75
CA VAL A 1090 -20.34 8.23 50.20
C VAL A 1090 -20.96 7.62 48.95
N LEU A 1091 -20.74 6.33 48.74
CA LEU A 1091 -21.25 5.62 47.58
C LEU A 1091 -22.71 5.23 47.82
N ASN A 1092 -23.52 5.36 46.78
CA ASN A 1092 -24.86 4.76 46.76
C ASN A 1092 -24.74 3.22 46.83
N GLY A 1093 -25.85 2.56 47.19
CA GLY A 1093 -25.99 1.12 46.97
C GLY A 1093 -25.83 0.79 45.48
N GLY A 1094 -25.20 -0.34 45.20
CA GLY A 1094 -24.95 -0.85 43.86
C GLY A 1094 -26.15 -1.61 43.29
N SER A 1095 -25.90 -2.41 42.25
CA SER A 1095 -26.93 -3.21 41.58
C SER A 1095 -26.65 -4.71 41.60
N VAL A 1096 -27.69 -5.51 41.77
CA VAL A 1096 -27.66 -6.96 41.57
C VAL A 1096 -28.64 -7.33 40.47
N THR A 1097 -28.18 -8.07 39.46
CA THR A 1097 -29.02 -8.57 38.36
C THR A 1097 -28.90 -10.08 38.29
N LEU A 1098 -30.02 -10.78 38.45
CA LEU A 1098 -30.13 -12.23 38.37
C LEU A 1098 -31.15 -12.57 37.30
N GLY A 1099 -30.82 -13.46 36.38
CA GLY A 1099 -31.80 -13.94 35.41
C GLY A 1099 -31.18 -14.57 34.17
N GLY A 1100 -31.77 -14.26 33.03
CA GLY A 1100 -31.32 -14.67 31.71
C GLY A 1100 -32.44 -15.28 30.87
N VAL A 1101 -32.18 -15.45 29.58
CA VAL A 1101 -33.22 -15.75 28.60
C VAL A 1101 -33.50 -17.25 28.60
N GLY A 1102 -34.74 -17.62 28.98
CA GLY A 1102 -35.13 -19.02 29.05
C GLY A 1102 -34.58 -19.79 30.26
N ALA A 1103 -34.17 -19.10 31.33
CA ALA A 1103 -33.71 -19.70 32.58
C ALA A 1103 -34.60 -19.31 33.76
N TYR A 1104 -34.52 -20.04 34.87
CA TYR A 1104 -35.16 -19.68 36.13
C TYR A 1104 -34.12 -19.25 37.19
N VAL A 1105 -34.59 -18.51 38.19
CA VAL A 1105 -33.77 -18.10 39.33
C VAL A 1105 -34.26 -18.83 40.57
N VAL A 1106 -33.35 -19.48 41.30
CA VAL A 1106 -33.63 -20.14 42.58
C VAL A 1106 -32.87 -19.43 43.69
N THR A 1107 -33.59 -19.08 44.75
CA THR A 1107 -33.03 -18.51 45.97
C THR A 1107 -33.44 -19.39 47.14
N GLU A 1108 -32.49 -20.13 47.71
CA GLU A 1108 -32.77 -20.96 48.89
C GLU A 1108 -33.02 -20.11 50.14
N ALA A 1109 -33.77 -20.69 51.09
CA ALA A 1109 -33.98 -20.07 52.39
C ALA A 1109 -32.63 -19.85 53.09
N GLY A 1110 -32.35 -18.60 53.45
CA GLY A 1110 -31.07 -18.17 54.04
C GLY A 1110 -30.20 -17.32 53.12
N SER A 1111 -30.41 -17.37 51.80
CA SER A 1111 -29.71 -16.48 50.85
C SER A 1111 -30.03 -15.00 51.10
N ARG A 1112 -29.03 -14.12 50.97
CA ARG A 1112 -29.14 -12.68 51.24
C ARG A 1112 -28.63 -11.85 50.05
N ILE A 1113 -29.42 -10.87 49.64
CA ILE A 1113 -29.03 -9.83 48.69
C ILE A 1113 -29.10 -8.49 49.40
N ASP A 1114 -27.99 -7.76 49.46
CA ASP A 1114 -27.88 -6.46 50.12
C ASP A 1114 -27.53 -5.36 49.10
N VAL A 1115 -28.49 -4.45 48.91
CA VAL A 1115 -28.41 -3.29 48.00
C VAL A 1115 -28.62 -1.98 48.77
N SER A 1116 -28.41 -2.01 50.09
CA SER A 1116 -28.62 -0.84 50.96
C SER A 1116 -27.72 0.35 50.60
N GLY A 1117 -28.18 1.57 50.86
CA GLY A 1117 -27.33 2.76 50.84
C GLY A 1117 -26.34 2.78 52.01
N ALA A 1118 -25.29 3.61 51.89
CA ALA A 1118 -24.23 3.76 52.89
C ALA A 1118 -24.66 4.53 54.15
#